data_AF-A0AAD4EX98-F1
#
_entry.id   AF-A0AAD4EX98-F1
#
_cell.length_a   1.000
_cell.length_b   1.000
_cell.length_c   1.000
_cell.angle_alpha   90.00
_cell.angle_beta   90.00
_cell.angle_gamma   90.00
#
_symmetry.space_group_name_H-M   'P 1'
#
loop_
_entity.id
_entity.type
_entity.pdbx_description
1 polymer ?
#
loop_
_entity_poly.entity_id
_entity_poly.type
_entity_poly.pdbx_seq_one_letter_code
_entity_poly.pdbx_strand_id
1 'polypeptide(L)'
;MGVPKFFRWLSERYPAISQLIAENRIPEFDCLYLDMNGIIHNCTHKDSDDVHFRLTEEEMFIAIFNYIEHLFGKIKPKKLFFMAIDGVAPRAKMNQQRARRFRTALEAEKARDRAIKEGKELPKEEPFDSNCITPGTEFMAKLTQQLKYFINKKVSEDRDWQQPEIVLSGHEVPGEGEHKIMEYIRNARAQPEYNPNVRHCLYGLDADLIMLGLLSHDPHFCLLREEVTFGRQAKHKSKELEHQNFYLMHLCIVREYLELEFQELKREGAMSFPFDMEKVIDDFILMAFFVGNDFLPNLPHLHINEGALATMFRIYKAVLPKCDGYINENGTVNLKRLGLLLDELGKEEYRFFEHENEDASWLRGKKMLENDEAEKVRARAKGKLIVSSEQKALWKQKIRKFLTNRSSQTLDLGADLKAADRKFVQDLAEAAHLDWATKPDDEGHRHLILSYPARDEEDEDDEESQSAVLRIVKRYDNAQALDLTSADAQAAMEAKYNQMFQQWKDEYYFKKFEDWTPENKEEELRKLTENYVQGLQWVLYYYYRGIASWPWFYGYHFSPMISDVMKGLNADLNFKLGQPFRPNEQLMGVLPDRSKKIVPTVYWELMTDPKSPIIDFYPRDFELDMNGKKMDWEAVVKIPFIDEKRLLAAMGPKNELLSEEEKARNDFGVPLKFTYSEDVDFTYPLPGGRVPAHHTATAWRTSSISPLWKGWSIGLG
;
A
#
# COMPACT_ATOMS: atom_id res chain seq x y z
N MET A 1 1.60 -12.23 3.66
CA MET A 1 1.27 -10.92 4.26
C MET A 1 2.24 -9.88 3.70
N GLY A 2 2.13 -8.62 4.09
CA GLY A 2 3.00 -7.55 3.61
C GLY A 2 2.65 -7.04 2.21
N VAL A 3 3.66 -6.56 1.47
CA VAL A 3 3.48 -6.00 0.11
C VAL A 3 3.10 -7.10 -0.91
N PRO A 4 1.87 -7.11 -1.47
CA PRO A 4 1.41 -8.21 -2.32
C PRO A 4 2.24 -8.37 -3.59
N LYS A 5 2.70 -9.60 -3.87
CA LYS A 5 3.52 -9.97 -5.06
C LYS A 5 4.90 -9.30 -5.13
N PHE A 6 5.35 -8.64 -4.06
CA PHE A 6 6.64 -7.94 -4.05
C PHE A 6 7.84 -8.87 -4.29
N PHE A 7 7.91 -10.02 -3.61
CA PHE A 7 8.95 -11.02 -3.83
C PHE A 7 9.05 -11.45 -5.31
N ARG A 8 7.89 -11.65 -5.96
CA ARG A 8 7.82 -12.03 -7.37
C ARG A 8 8.37 -10.92 -8.26
N TRP A 9 7.91 -9.69 -8.06
CA TRP A 9 8.39 -8.53 -8.81
C TRP A 9 9.90 -8.34 -8.65
N LEU A 10 10.41 -8.46 -7.42
CA LEU A 10 11.84 -8.31 -7.13
C LEU A 10 12.66 -9.41 -7.81
N SER A 11 12.19 -10.66 -7.77
CA SER A 11 12.87 -11.79 -8.41
C SER A 11 12.84 -11.75 -9.93
N GLU A 12 11.74 -11.25 -10.53
CA GLU A 12 11.64 -11.05 -11.98
C GLU A 12 12.53 -9.88 -12.46
N ARG A 13 12.63 -8.80 -11.67
CA ARG A 13 13.46 -7.64 -11.99
C ARG A 13 14.96 -7.90 -11.76
N TYR A 14 15.29 -8.60 -10.68
CA TYR A 14 16.66 -8.89 -10.23
C TYR A 14 16.87 -10.40 -10.12
N PRO A 15 17.09 -11.10 -11.24
CA PRO A 15 17.07 -12.57 -11.28
C PRO A 15 18.21 -13.24 -10.50
N ALA A 16 19.32 -12.54 -10.24
CA ALA A 16 20.48 -13.09 -9.55
C ALA A 16 20.38 -13.11 -8.02
N ILE A 17 19.28 -12.58 -7.45
CA ILE A 17 19.15 -12.46 -5.98
C ILE A 17 18.85 -13.80 -5.29
N SER A 18 18.32 -14.78 -6.03
CA SER A 18 17.86 -16.06 -5.47
C SER A 18 18.73 -17.22 -5.90
N GLN A 19 19.19 -18.01 -4.93
CA GLN A 19 20.03 -19.19 -5.13
C GLN A 19 19.33 -20.44 -4.61
N LEU A 20 19.21 -21.48 -5.44
CA LEU A 20 18.71 -22.78 -5.00
C LEU A 20 19.69 -23.43 -4.00
N ILE A 21 19.18 -23.93 -2.88
CA ILE A 21 19.97 -24.68 -1.91
C ILE A 21 20.30 -26.07 -2.46
N ALA A 22 21.59 -26.37 -2.50
CA ALA A 22 22.15 -27.70 -2.70
C ALA A 22 23.21 -27.94 -1.63
N GLU A 23 23.38 -29.19 -1.18
CA GLU A 23 24.18 -29.56 0.00
C GLU A 23 25.60 -28.99 0.04
N ASN A 24 26.22 -28.72 -1.11
CA ASN A 24 27.59 -28.20 -1.22
C ASN A 24 27.70 -26.72 -1.63
N ARG A 25 26.60 -25.96 -1.60
CA ARG A 25 26.54 -24.58 -2.11
C ARG A 25 25.99 -23.56 -1.13
N ILE A 26 25.77 -23.95 0.13
CA ILE A 26 25.22 -23.08 1.17
C ILE A 26 26.39 -22.32 1.82
N PRO A 27 26.36 -20.97 1.85
CA PRO A 27 27.29 -20.21 2.68
C PRO A 27 27.15 -20.61 4.15
N GLU A 28 28.23 -20.51 4.92
CA GLU A 28 28.11 -20.65 6.37
C GLU A 28 27.37 -19.45 6.99
N PHE A 29 26.55 -19.71 8.00
CA PHE A 29 25.80 -18.70 8.74
C PHE A 29 26.15 -18.72 10.23
N ASP A 30 26.24 -17.54 10.83
CA ASP A 30 26.40 -17.40 12.28
C ASP A 30 25.07 -17.57 13.00
N CYS A 31 24.00 -16.99 12.44
CA CYS A 31 22.69 -16.93 13.05
C CYS A 31 21.61 -17.45 12.10
N LEU A 32 20.73 -18.32 12.60
CA LEU A 32 19.49 -18.72 11.93
C LEU A 32 18.30 -18.24 12.75
N TYR A 33 17.37 -17.55 12.10
CA TYR A 33 16.13 -17.06 12.68
C TYR A 33 14.94 -17.71 11.99
N LEU A 34 13.98 -18.25 12.74
CA LEU A 34 12.75 -18.82 12.20
C LEU A 34 11.56 -17.98 12.64
N ASP A 35 10.84 -17.42 11.68
CA ASP A 35 9.44 -17.07 11.87
C ASP A 35 8.60 -18.36 11.82
N MET A 36 8.12 -18.77 12.99
CA MET A 36 7.44 -20.05 13.18
C MET A 36 6.02 -20.06 12.64
N ASN A 37 5.37 -18.91 12.46
CA ASN A 37 3.95 -18.87 12.12
C ASN A 37 3.68 -19.48 10.74
N GLY A 38 4.56 -19.23 9.76
CA GLY A 38 4.51 -19.88 8.46
C GLY A 38 4.68 -21.41 8.55
N ILE A 39 5.60 -21.88 9.40
CA ILE A 39 5.84 -23.33 9.64
C ILE A 39 4.59 -23.97 10.25
N ILE A 40 4.04 -23.37 11.31
CA ILE A 40 2.86 -23.89 12.00
C ILE A 40 1.68 -24.00 11.02
N HIS A 41 1.45 -22.97 10.20
CA HIS A 41 0.41 -23.01 9.18
C HIS A 41 0.63 -24.13 8.14
N ASN A 42 1.83 -24.26 7.60
CA ASN A 42 2.17 -25.29 6.60
C ASN A 42 2.05 -26.72 7.16
N CYS A 43 2.44 -26.94 8.42
CA CYS A 43 2.38 -28.26 9.06
C CYS A 43 0.97 -28.65 9.51
N THR A 44 0.06 -27.69 9.67
CA THR A 44 -1.33 -27.94 10.13
C THR A 44 -2.35 -28.01 8.99
N HIS A 45 -2.02 -27.49 7.80
CA HIS A 45 -2.92 -27.47 6.63
C HIS A 45 -2.23 -28.12 5.42
N LYS A 46 -2.80 -29.22 4.88
CA LYS A 46 -2.25 -29.87 3.67
C LYS A 46 -2.98 -29.58 2.36
N ASP A 47 -4.13 -28.92 2.38
CA ASP A 47 -4.83 -28.20 1.30
C ASP A 47 -6.17 -27.73 1.90
N SER A 48 -6.44 -26.41 1.95
CA SER A 48 -7.61 -25.84 2.65
C SER A 48 -8.98 -26.27 2.10
N ASP A 49 -9.00 -26.86 0.90
CA ASP A 49 -10.22 -27.21 0.17
C ASP A 49 -10.74 -28.62 0.50
N ASP A 50 -9.96 -29.45 1.21
CA ASP A 50 -10.39 -30.80 1.58
C ASP A 50 -11.11 -30.83 2.93
N VAL A 51 -12.44 -30.82 2.87
CA VAL A 51 -13.33 -30.92 4.06
C VAL A 51 -13.17 -32.24 4.83
N HIS A 52 -12.53 -33.27 4.25
CA HIS A 52 -12.29 -34.57 4.90
C HIS A 52 -10.96 -34.65 5.65
N PHE A 53 -10.04 -33.72 5.43
CA PHE A 53 -8.71 -33.76 6.02
C PHE A 53 -8.76 -33.65 7.55
N ARG A 54 -8.13 -34.59 8.26
CA ARG A 54 -7.97 -34.59 9.71
C ARG A 54 -6.53 -34.91 10.08
N LEU A 55 -6.00 -34.17 11.03
CA LEU A 55 -4.71 -34.38 11.69
C LEU A 55 -4.94 -34.24 13.19
N THR A 56 -4.30 -35.09 13.97
CA THR A 56 -4.24 -34.94 15.42
C THR A 56 -3.21 -33.88 15.82
N GLU A 57 -3.36 -33.27 17.00
CA GLU A 57 -2.36 -32.32 17.53
C GLU A 57 -0.95 -32.95 17.60
N GLU A 58 -0.86 -34.23 17.95
CA GLU A 58 0.42 -34.95 18.04
C GLU A 58 1.12 -35.06 16.68
N GLU A 59 0.38 -35.44 15.63
CA GLU A 59 0.92 -35.48 14.26
C GLU A 59 1.34 -34.09 13.76
N MET A 60 0.59 -33.04 14.12
CA MET A 60 0.95 -31.65 13.81
C MET A 60 2.26 -31.25 14.49
N PHE A 61 2.43 -31.56 15.78
CA PHE A 61 3.64 -31.24 16.52
C PHE A 61 4.86 -31.98 15.95
N ILE A 62 4.72 -33.26 15.61
CA ILE A 62 5.79 -34.04 14.97
C ILE A 62 6.16 -33.43 13.60
N ALA A 63 5.18 -33.03 12.80
CA ALA A 63 5.43 -32.36 11.52
C ALA A 63 6.19 -31.04 11.70
N ILE A 64 5.84 -30.24 12.72
CA ILE A 64 6.55 -29.00 13.06
C ILE A 64 8.00 -29.30 13.47
N PHE A 65 8.23 -30.28 14.33
CA PHE A 65 9.58 -30.66 14.79
C PHE A 65 10.48 -31.10 13.63
N ASN A 66 9.96 -31.97 12.76
CA ASN A 66 10.69 -32.43 11.58
C ASN A 66 11.03 -31.27 10.65
N TYR A 67 10.13 -30.29 10.52
CA TYR A 67 10.37 -29.10 9.71
C TYR A 67 11.48 -28.23 10.30
N ILE A 68 11.44 -27.94 11.61
CA ILE A 68 12.49 -27.18 12.31
C ILE A 68 13.85 -27.88 12.16
N GLU A 69 13.90 -29.19 12.41
CA GLU A 69 15.12 -29.98 12.29
C GLU A 69 15.68 -29.96 10.87
N HIS A 70 14.81 -30.07 9.86
CA HIS A 70 15.22 -30.00 8.47
C HIS A 70 15.86 -28.66 8.10
N LEU A 71 15.27 -27.54 8.53
CA LEU A 71 15.85 -26.21 8.31
C LEU A 71 17.19 -26.06 9.05
N PHE A 72 17.26 -26.49 10.31
CA PHE A 72 18.48 -26.44 11.10
C PHE A 72 19.60 -27.26 10.43
N GLY A 73 19.30 -28.49 10.00
CA GLY A 73 20.24 -29.38 9.34
C GLY A 73 20.77 -28.85 7.99
N LYS A 74 19.98 -28.04 7.27
CA LYS A 74 20.44 -27.36 6.05
C LYS A 74 21.37 -26.19 6.32
N ILE A 75 21.02 -25.33 7.29
CA ILE A 75 21.73 -24.06 7.50
C ILE A 75 22.91 -24.20 8.47
N LYS A 76 22.79 -25.06 9.48
CA LYS A 76 23.82 -25.36 10.50
C LYS A 76 24.43 -24.08 11.13
N PRO A 77 23.62 -23.26 11.82
CA PRO A 77 24.07 -22.00 12.40
C PRO A 77 25.20 -22.22 13.42
N LYS A 78 26.21 -21.34 13.42
CA LYS A 78 27.42 -21.51 14.26
C LYS A 78 27.31 -20.89 15.65
N LYS A 79 26.46 -19.88 15.84
CA LYS A 79 26.40 -19.10 17.08
C LYS A 79 25.00 -19.02 17.67
N LEU A 80 23.98 -18.79 16.85
CA LEU A 80 22.61 -18.56 17.34
C LEU A 80 21.58 -19.28 16.49
N PHE A 81 20.63 -19.92 17.17
CA PHE A 81 19.39 -20.39 16.57
C PHE A 81 18.18 -19.79 17.31
N PHE A 82 17.45 -18.90 16.65
CA PHE A 82 16.35 -18.14 17.24
C PHE A 82 15.02 -18.55 16.61
N MET A 83 14.07 -19.01 17.41
CA MET A 83 12.71 -19.35 16.99
C MET A 83 11.72 -18.35 17.58
N ALA A 84 10.97 -17.67 16.72
CA ALA A 84 9.98 -16.68 17.11
C ALA A 84 8.58 -17.14 16.72
N ILE A 85 7.68 -17.20 17.70
CA ILE A 85 6.24 -17.43 17.49
C ILE A 85 5.52 -16.10 17.68
N ASP A 86 4.49 -15.80 16.89
CA ASP A 86 3.69 -14.60 17.12
C ASP A 86 3.09 -14.61 18.53
N GLY A 87 3.26 -13.48 19.22
CA GLY A 87 2.56 -13.13 20.45
C GLY A 87 1.44 -12.15 20.18
N VAL A 88 0.99 -11.48 21.24
CA VAL A 88 -0.02 -10.41 21.10
C VAL A 88 0.54 -9.32 20.18
N ALA A 89 -0.19 -9.01 19.12
CA ALA A 89 0.18 -8.03 18.10
C ALA A 89 -0.34 -6.63 18.48
N PRO A 90 0.27 -5.55 17.96
CA PRO A 90 -0.27 -4.21 18.10
C PRO A 90 -1.65 -4.07 17.44
N ARG A 91 -2.47 -3.12 17.90
CA ARG A 91 -3.84 -2.96 17.42
C ARG A 91 -3.94 -2.69 15.92
N ALA A 92 -2.96 -1.98 15.36
CA ALA A 92 -2.82 -1.77 13.92
C ALA A 92 -2.85 -3.10 13.15
N LYS A 93 -2.15 -4.14 13.63
CA LYS A 93 -2.14 -5.47 13.02
C LYS A 93 -3.40 -6.28 13.34
N MET A 94 -3.94 -6.14 14.55
CA MET A 94 -5.10 -6.91 15.00
C MET A 94 -6.31 -6.74 14.07
N ASN A 95 -6.54 -5.55 13.50
CA ASN A 95 -7.64 -5.32 12.56
C ASN A 95 -7.47 -6.14 11.27
N GLN A 96 -6.24 -6.21 10.73
CA GLN A 96 -5.92 -7.05 9.58
C GLN A 96 -6.11 -8.53 9.92
N GLN A 97 -5.62 -8.96 11.09
CA GLN A 97 -5.81 -10.34 11.53
C GLN A 97 -7.29 -10.67 11.66
N ARG A 98 -8.08 -9.80 12.30
CA ARG A 98 -9.52 -9.96 12.47
C ARG A 98 -10.25 -10.12 11.15
N ALA A 99 -10.00 -9.24 10.18
CA ALA A 99 -10.57 -9.34 8.83
C ALA A 99 -10.27 -10.71 8.20
N ARG A 100 -9.02 -11.18 8.28
CA ARG A 100 -8.62 -12.50 7.79
C ARG A 100 -9.35 -13.64 8.50
N ARG A 101 -9.45 -13.61 9.83
CA ARG A 101 -10.09 -14.67 10.64
C ARG A 101 -11.60 -14.75 10.38
N PHE A 102 -12.28 -13.61 10.25
CA PHE A 102 -13.70 -13.55 9.86
C PHE A 102 -13.94 -14.15 8.48
N ARG A 103 -13.10 -13.82 7.51
CA ARG A 103 -13.19 -14.37 6.16
C ARG A 103 -12.97 -15.88 6.14
N THR A 104 -11.87 -16.36 6.72
CA THR A 104 -11.55 -17.80 6.75
C THR A 104 -12.65 -18.62 7.44
N ALA A 105 -13.24 -18.10 8.54
CA ALA A 105 -14.35 -18.78 9.20
C ALA A 105 -15.62 -18.82 8.32
N LEU A 106 -15.94 -17.74 7.60
CA LEU A 106 -17.07 -17.70 6.67
C LEU A 106 -16.85 -18.63 5.47
N GLU A 107 -15.64 -18.68 4.91
CA GLU A 107 -15.27 -19.59 3.82
C GLU A 107 -15.38 -21.06 4.25
N ALA A 108 -14.88 -21.40 5.44
CA ALA A 108 -14.98 -22.75 5.99
C ALA A 108 -16.45 -23.17 6.22
N GLU A 109 -17.29 -22.28 6.74
CA GLU A 109 -18.73 -22.51 6.89
C GLU A 109 -19.40 -22.74 5.53
N LYS A 110 -19.16 -21.85 4.55
CA LYS A 110 -19.71 -21.99 3.19
C LYS A 110 -19.24 -23.28 2.49
N ALA A 111 -17.98 -23.67 2.66
CA ALA A 111 -17.43 -24.90 2.09
C ALA A 111 -18.11 -26.14 2.69
N ARG A 112 -18.28 -26.16 4.02
CA ARG A 112 -19.01 -27.22 4.73
C ARG A 112 -20.47 -27.31 4.26
N ASP A 113 -21.17 -26.18 4.20
CA ASP A 113 -22.58 -26.14 3.80
C ASP A 113 -22.76 -26.57 2.34
N ARG A 114 -21.79 -26.25 1.46
CA ARG A 114 -21.75 -26.76 0.08
C ARG A 114 -21.55 -28.28 0.05
N ALA A 115 -20.62 -28.82 0.83
CA ALA A 115 -20.40 -30.27 0.90
C ALA A 115 -21.64 -31.04 1.37
N ILE A 116 -22.37 -30.50 2.36
CA ILE A 116 -23.65 -31.06 2.83
C ILE A 116 -24.71 -31.01 1.72
N LYS A 117 -24.83 -29.89 1.00
CA LYS A 117 -25.77 -29.75 -0.13
C LYS A 117 -25.44 -30.69 -1.29
N GLU A 118 -24.16 -30.99 -1.50
CA GLU A 118 -23.69 -31.97 -2.48
C GLU A 118 -23.84 -33.43 -2.02
N GLY A 119 -24.34 -33.68 -0.80
CA GLY A 119 -24.56 -35.02 -0.26
C GLY A 119 -23.27 -35.74 0.16
N LYS A 120 -22.16 -35.02 0.37
CA LYS A 120 -20.90 -35.60 0.85
C LYS A 120 -21.01 -35.91 2.35
N GLU A 121 -20.71 -37.15 2.75
CA GLU A 121 -20.63 -37.53 4.16
C GLU A 121 -19.42 -36.88 4.83
N LEU A 122 -19.66 -35.96 5.75
CA LEU A 122 -18.58 -35.31 6.50
C LEU A 122 -18.03 -36.26 7.59
N PRO A 123 -16.72 -36.21 7.89
CA PRO A 123 -16.16 -36.93 9.02
C PRO A 123 -16.85 -36.53 10.33
N LYS A 124 -16.95 -37.48 11.27
CA LYS A 124 -17.54 -37.23 12.60
C LYS A 124 -16.73 -36.25 13.43
N GLU A 125 -15.41 -36.22 13.21
CA GLU A 125 -14.49 -35.31 13.88
C GLU A 125 -14.57 -33.92 13.26
N GLU A 126 -14.51 -32.88 14.10
CA GLU A 126 -14.47 -31.50 13.61
C GLU A 126 -13.16 -31.22 12.88
N PRO A 127 -13.17 -30.41 11.80
CA PRO A 127 -11.95 -29.99 11.14
C PRO A 127 -11.12 -29.12 12.09
N PHE A 128 -9.79 -29.13 11.90
CA PHE A 128 -8.90 -28.24 12.63
C PHE A 128 -9.21 -26.78 12.30
N ASP A 129 -9.55 -25.97 13.31
CA ASP A 129 -9.77 -24.54 13.14
C ASP A 129 -8.43 -23.80 13.19
N SER A 130 -7.95 -23.37 12.02
CA SER A 130 -6.71 -22.60 11.84
C SER A 130 -6.63 -21.33 12.70
N ASN A 131 -7.78 -20.80 13.14
CA ASN A 131 -7.84 -19.63 13.99
C ASN A 131 -7.28 -19.90 15.39
N CYS A 132 -7.08 -21.17 15.78
CA CYS A 132 -6.40 -21.52 17.03
C CYS A 132 -4.89 -21.19 17.00
N ILE A 133 -4.32 -20.91 15.82
CA ILE A 133 -2.95 -20.37 15.65
C ILE A 133 -2.99 -18.86 15.94
N THR A 134 -3.29 -18.55 17.20
CA THR A 134 -3.39 -17.21 17.78
C THR A 134 -2.90 -17.31 19.24
N PRO A 135 -2.16 -16.32 19.77
CA PRO A 135 -1.72 -16.31 21.16
C PRO A 135 -2.89 -16.46 22.15
N GLY A 136 -2.65 -17.18 23.25
CA GLY A 136 -3.63 -17.38 24.33
C GLY A 136 -4.53 -18.60 24.18
N THR A 137 -4.46 -19.30 23.05
CA THR A 137 -5.22 -20.53 22.83
C THR A 137 -4.58 -21.73 23.53
N GLU A 138 -5.38 -22.74 23.82
CA GLU A 138 -4.90 -23.99 24.38
C GLU A 138 -3.88 -24.69 23.45
N PHE A 139 -4.15 -24.67 22.14
CA PHE A 139 -3.24 -25.22 21.13
C PHE A 139 -1.86 -24.58 21.20
N MET A 140 -1.75 -23.25 21.27
CA MET A 140 -0.46 -22.54 21.31
C MET A 140 0.29 -22.79 22.62
N ALA A 141 -0.44 -22.93 23.74
CA ALA A 141 0.16 -23.28 25.02
C ALA A 141 0.76 -24.70 24.99
N LYS A 142 0.02 -25.68 24.45
CA LYS A 142 0.52 -27.05 24.25
C LYS A 142 1.72 -27.06 23.30
N LEU A 143 1.62 -26.39 22.16
CA LEU A 143 2.71 -26.29 21.18
C LEU A 143 3.99 -25.75 21.84
N THR A 144 3.87 -24.73 22.67
CA THR A 144 5.03 -24.12 23.33
C THR A 144 5.66 -25.06 24.37
N GLN A 145 4.86 -25.81 25.12
CA GLN A 145 5.38 -26.87 26.01
C GLN A 145 6.11 -27.97 25.23
N GLN A 146 5.53 -28.38 24.09
CA GLN A 146 6.09 -29.40 23.20
C GLN A 146 7.41 -28.93 22.56
N LEU A 147 7.49 -27.67 22.13
CA LEU A 147 8.73 -27.08 21.61
C LEU A 147 9.83 -27.00 22.68
N LYS A 148 9.50 -26.61 23.91
CA LYS A 148 10.44 -26.63 25.04
C LYS A 148 11.02 -28.04 25.23
N TYR A 149 10.17 -29.07 25.24
CA TYR A 149 10.61 -30.46 25.31
C TYR A 149 11.51 -30.86 24.13
N PHE A 150 11.09 -30.56 22.90
CA PHE A 150 11.83 -30.87 21.68
C PHE A 150 13.23 -30.26 21.68
N ILE A 151 13.35 -28.97 22.02
CA ILE A 151 14.64 -28.27 22.10
C ILE A 151 15.54 -28.92 23.17
N ASN A 152 14.99 -29.23 24.35
CA ASN A 152 15.76 -29.87 25.42
C ASN A 152 16.32 -31.21 24.99
N LYS A 153 15.50 -32.03 24.33
CA LYS A 153 15.91 -33.31 23.78
C LYS A 153 17.04 -33.12 22.77
N LYS A 154 16.89 -32.20 21.81
CA LYS A 154 17.89 -31.93 20.78
C LYS A 154 19.21 -31.41 21.35
N VAL A 155 19.18 -30.44 22.26
CA VAL A 155 20.39 -29.93 22.92
C VAL A 155 21.11 -31.02 23.72
N SER A 156 20.38 -31.95 24.33
CA SER A 156 20.97 -33.03 25.12
C SER A 156 21.58 -34.14 24.24
N GLU A 157 20.92 -34.50 23.14
CA GLU A 157 21.25 -35.69 22.34
C GLU A 157 22.04 -35.41 21.06
N ASP A 158 21.92 -34.21 20.49
CA ASP A 158 22.48 -33.85 19.18
C ASP A 158 23.64 -32.85 19.30
N ARG A 159 24.84 -33.26 18.87
CA ARG A 159 26.05 -32.46 18.94
C ARG A 159 25.98 -31.18 18.11
N ASP A 160 25.24 -31.17 17.00
CA ASP A 160 25.10 -29.98 16.17
C ASP A 160 24.25 -28.90 16.90
N TRP A 161 23.33 -29.32 17.78
CA TRP A 161 22.51 -28.42 18.61
C TRP A 161 23.20 -27.96 19.89
N GLN A 162 24.30 -28.60 20.29
CA GLN A 162 25.07 -28.22 21.47
C GLN A 162 25.94 -26.97 21.23
N GLN A 163 26.31 -26.71 19.97
CA GLN A 163 27.22 -25.63 19.61
C GLN A 163 26.57 -24.23 19.68
N PRO A 164 25.43 -23.95 19.01
CA PRO A 164 24.83 -22.63 19.04
C PRO A 164 24.05 -22.37 20.34
N GLU A 165 23.89 -21.09 20.69
CA GLU A 165 22.87 -20.67 21.65
C GLU A 165 21.48 -20.81 21.01
N ILE A 166 20.53 -21.39 21.73
CA ILE A 166 19.16 -21.56 21.21
C ILE A 166 18.21 -20.66 21.99
N VAL A 167 17.41 -19.87 21.26
CA VAL A 167 16.42 -18.97 21.84
C VAL A 167 15.04 -19.33 21.33
N LEU A 168 14.09 -19.52 22.25
CA LEU A 168 12.66 -19.65 21.94
C LEU A 168 11.91 -18.44 22.48
N SER A 169 11.35 -17.63 21.59
CA SER A 169 10.41 -16.58 21.93
C SER A 169 8.99 -17.04 21.57
N GLY A 170 8.31 -17.65 22.55
CA GLY A 170 6.97 -18.22 22.39
C GLY A 170 5.86 -17.18 22.22
N HIS A 171 4.61 -17.68 22.17
CA HIS A 171 3.41 -16.84 22.05
C HIS A 171 3.13 -16.02 23.30
N GLU A 172 3.73 -16.38 24.44
CA GLU A 172 3.57 -15.70 25.73
C GLU A 172 4.28 -14.35 25.75
N VAL A 173 5.28 -14.15 24.88
CA VAL A 173 5.98 -12.87 24.71
C VAL A 173 5.18 -12.00 23.72
N PRO A 174 4.81 -10.75 24.03
CA PRO A 174 4.14 -9.86 23.07
C PRO A 174 4.99 -9.56 21.82
N GLY A 175 4.32 -9.23 20.72
CA GLY A 175 4.92 -8.86 19.44
C GLY A 175 4.85 -9.96 18.37
N GLU A 176 4.90 -9.55 17.11
CA GLU A 176 4.99 -10.46 15.96
C GLU A 176 6.38 -11.12 15.89
N GLY A 177 6.44 -12.35 15.37
CA GLY A 177 7.66 -13.16 15.30
C GLY A 177 8.79 -12.45 14.56
N GLU A 178 8.49 -11.86 13.40
CA GLU A 178 9.44 -11.08 12.60
C GLU A 178 9.97 -9.85 13.35
N HIS A 179 9.13 -9.15 14.11
CA HIS A 179 9.55 -7.97 14.86
C HIS A 179 10.34 -8.33 16.13
N LYS A 180 10.03 -9.45 16.79
CA LYS A 180 10.86 -10.01 17.88
C LYS A 180 12.27 -10.34 17.40
N ILE A 181 12.38 -10.94 16.21
CA ILE A 181 13.67 -11.25 15.58
C ILE A 181 14.44 -9.96 15.29
N MET A 182 13.79 -8.98 14.65
CA MET A 182 14.45 -7.72 14.28
C MET A 182 14.84 -6.90 15.50
N GLU A 183 14.03 -6.92 16.56
CA GLU A 183 14.39 -6.32 17.85
C GLU A 183 15.61 -6.98 18.47
N TYR A 184 15.68 -8.32 18.44
CA TYR A 184 16.88 -9.04 18.88
C TYR A 184 18.12 -8.64 18.08
N ILE A 185 18.02 -8.57 16.75
CA ILE A 185 19.13 -8.14 15.87
C ILE A 185 19.57 -6.71 16.19
N ARG A 186 18.63 -5.76 16.29
CA ARG A 186 18.95 -4.36 16.65
C ARG A 186 19.65 -4.26 18.01
N ASN A 187 19.15 -4.98 19.01
CA ASN A 187 19.73 -4.99 20.34
C ASN A 187 21.13 -5.62 20.38
N ALA A 188 21.37 -6.67 19.59
CA ALA A 188 22.69 -7.29 19.43
C ALA A 188 23.67 -6.31 18.76
N ARG A 189 23.24 -5.63 17.68
CA ARG A 189 24.05 -4.63 16.97
C ARG A 189 24.42 -3.41 17.81
N ALA A 190 23.56 -3.05 18.75
CA ALA A 190 23.83 -1.96 19.68
C ALA A 190 24.90 -2.28 20.72
N GLN A 191 25.33 -3.54 20.86
CA GLN A 191 26.39 -3.91 21.81
C GLN A 191 27.77 -3.50 21.28
N PRO A 192 28.66 -2.94 22.13
CA PRO A 192 30.00 -2.50 21.72
C PRO A 192 30.87 -3.59 21.06
N GLU A 193 30.69 -4.85 21.47
CA GLU A 193 31.43 -6.01 21.01
C GLU A 193 30.81 -6.72 19.79
N TYR A 194 29.74 -6.16 19.22
CA TYR A 194 29.08 -6.76 18.07
C TYR A 194 30.02 -6.86 16.86
N ASN A 195 30.11 -8.03 16.25
CA ASN A 195 30.85 -8.21 15.01
C ASN A 195 30.00 -7.70 13.83
N PRO A 196 30.43 -6.68 13.08
CA PRO A 196 29.66 -6.11 11.97
C PRO A 196 29.50 -7.06 10.77
N ASN A 197 30.23 -8.18 10.73
CA ASN A 197 30.17 -9.19 9.68
C ASN A 197 29.45 -10.47 10.12
N VAL A 198 28.56 -10.41 11.12
CA VAL A 198 27.69 -11.53 11.45
C VAL A 198 26.85 -11.90 10.22
N ARG A 199 26.78 -13.19 9.92
CA ARG A 199 26.02 -13.72 8.77
C ARG A 199 24.66 -14.20 9.23
N HIS A 200 23.61 -13.50 8.83
CA HIS A 200 22.23 -13.76 9.22
C HIS A 200 21.50 -14.57 8.13
N CYS A 201 20.79 -15.60 8.55
CA CYS A 201 19.82 -16.33 7.73
C CYS A 201 18.45 -16.28 8.41
N LEU A 202 17.45 -15.71 7.75
CA LEU A 202 16.10 -15.59 8.29
C LEU A 202 15.12 -16.37 7.41
N TYR A 203 14.42 -17.33 8.01
CA TYR A 203 13.38 -18.09 7.34
C TYR A 203 12.03 -17.40 7.46
N GLY A 204 11.33 -17.29 6.33
CA GLY A 204 9.91 -16.92 6.28
C GLY A 204 9.45 -16.49 4.89
N LEU A 205 8.14 -16.57 4.66
CA LEU A 205 7.53 -16.33 3.34
C LEU A 205 6.97 -14.91 3.17
N ASP A 206 6.94 -14.10 4.22
CA ASP A 206 6.38 -12.75 4.13
C ASP A 206 7.30 -11.80 3.37
N ALA A 207 6.68 -10.83 2.69
CA ALA A 207 7.40 -9.81 1.93
C ALA A 207 8.09 -8.79 2.86
N ASP A 208 7.53 -8.59 4.05
CA ASP A 208 8.01 -7.64 5.05
C ASP A 208 9.39 -8.04 5.58
N LEU A 209 9.71 -9.34 5.61
CA LEU A 209 11.05 -9.85 5.93
C LEU A 209 12.15 -9.34 4.98
N ILE A 210 11.83 -9.06 3.71
CA ILE A 210 12.77 -8.45 2.77
C ILE A 210 13.07 -7.02 3.19
N MET A 211 12.04 -6.26 3.54
CA MET A 211 12.19 -4.87 3.99
C MET A 211 12.94 -4.81 5.31
N LEU A 212 12.52 -5.61 6.30
CA LEU A 212 13.16 -5.68 7.61
C LEU A 212 14.62 -6.15 7.51
N GLY A 213 14.91 -7.13 6.65
CA GLY A 213 16.27 -7.58 6.38
C GLY A 213 17.12 -6.49 5.73
N LEU A 214 16.58 -5.69 4.80
CA LEU A 214 17.29 -4.54 4.23
C LEU A 214 17.55 -3.44 5.26
N LEU A 215 16.60 -3.17 6.17
CA LEU A 215 16.75 -2.19 7.27
C LEU A 215 17.75 -2.58 8.34
N SER A 216 18.06 -3.87 8.43
CA SER A 216 19.15 -4.29 9.31
C SER A 216 20.44 -3.59 8.91
N HIS A 217 20.62 -3.19 7.64
CA HIS A 217 21.87 -2.63 7.14
C HIS A 217 23.09 -3.51 7.43
N ASP A 218 22.89 -4.81 7.68
CA ASP A 218 23.95 -5.80 7.83
C ASP A 218 24.35 -6.32 6.45
N PRO A 219 25.66 -6.37 6.13
CA PRO A 219 26.14 -6.71 4.79
C PRO A 219 25.90 -8.17 4.41
N HIS A 220 25.75 -9.06 5.40
CA HIS A 220 25.61 -10.50 5.20
C HIS A 220 24.27 -10.99 5.71
N PHE A 221 23.22 -10.74 4.93
CA PHE A 221 21.85 -11.13 5.26
C PHE A 221 21.22 -11.93 4.12
N CYS A 222 20.71 -13.12 4.45
CA CYS A 222 19.97 -13.98 3.54
C CYS A 222 18.58 -14.30 4.07
N LEU A 223 17.61 -14.42 3.16
CA LEU A 223 16.30 -14.97 3.47
C LEU A 223 16.18 -16.39 2.94
N LEU A 224 15.81 -17.33 3.81
CA LEU A 224 15.53 -18.71 3.45
C LEU A 224 14.03 -18.86 3.15
N ARG A 225 13.71 -19.35 1.95
CA ARG A 225 12.33 -19.42 1.45
C ARG A 225 12.09 -20.74 0.73
N GLU A 226 10.88 -21.26 0.85
CA GLU A 226 10.43 -22.39 0.03
C GLU A 226 10.26 -21.98 -1.44
N GLU A 227 10.37 -22.94 -2.36
CA GLU A 227 10.06 -22.72 -3.77
C GLU A 227 8.59 -22.32 -3.95
N VAL A 228 8.38 -21.12 -4.50
CA VAL A 228 7.05 -20.66 -4.91
C VAL A 228 6.91 -20.86 -6.41
N THR A 229 6.19 -21.91 -6.83
CA THR A 229 5.87 -22.12 -8.25
C THR A 229 4.66 -21.28 -8.66
N PHE A 230 4.85 -20.38 -9.63
CA PHE A 230 3.76 -19.60 -10.21
C PHE A 230 3.14 -20.34 -11.41
N GLY A 231 1.85 -20.67 -11.37
CA GLY A 231 1.14 -21.32 -12.49
C GLY A 231 0.18 -22.44 -12.07
N ARG A 232 -0.30 -23.25 -13.04
CA ARG A 232 -1.16 -24.42 -12.76
C ARG A 232 -0.38 -25.41 -11.90
N GLN A 233 -0.90 -25.72 -10.71
CA GLN A 233 -0.33 -26.75 -9.84
C GLN A 233 -0.26 -28.09 -10.57
N ALA A 234 0.95 -28.64 -10.69
CA ALA A 234 1.14 -29.98 -11.23
C ALA A 234 0.63 -30.99 -10.20
N LYS A 235 -0.31 -31.87 -10.60
CA LYS A 235 -0.95 -32.88 -9.73
C LYS A 235 -0.01 -33.96 -9.16
N HIS A 236 1.31 -33.87 -9.37
CA HIS A 236 2.26 -34.97 -9.13
C HIS A 236 3.63 -34.57 -8.52
N LYS A 237 3.76 -33.43 -7.83
CA LYS A 237 4.96 -33.20 -7.01
C LYS A 237 4.86 -33.97 -5.68
N SER A 238 5.91 -34.70 -5.31
CA SER A 238 6.03 -35.29 -3.97
C SER A 238 5.92 -34.19 -2.92
N LYS A 239 5.05 -34.37 -1.92
CA LYS A 239 4.84 -33.44 -0.79
C LYS A 239 5.76 -33.76 0.40
N GLU A 240 6.73 -34.66 0.23
CA GLU A 240 7.71 -34.96 1.27
C GLU A 240 8.69 -33.80 1.41
N LEU A 241 9.03 -33.47 2.66
CA LEU A 241 9.90 -32.34 3.01
C LEU A 241 11.28 -32.43 2.34
N GLU A 242 11.81 -33.66 2.17
CA GLU A 242 13.09 -33.91 1.51
C GLU A 242 13.11 -33.51 0.03
N HIS A 243 11.94 -33.54 -0.62
CA HIS A 243 11.77 -33.18 -2.04
C HIS A 243 11.37 -31.71 -2.22
N GLN A 244 11.23 -30.95 -1.13
CA GLN A 244 10.89 -29.54 -1.18
C GLN A 244 12.15 -28.70 -1.45
N ASN A 245 12.09 -27.89 -2.50
CA ASN A 245 13.16 -26.98 -2.86
C ASN A 245 13.14 -25.75 -1.97
N PHE A 246 14.33 -25.33 -1.53
CA PHE A 246 14.53 -24.09 -0.77
C PHE A 246 15.49 -23.17 -1.53
N TYR A 247 15.24 -21.87 -1.43
CA TYR A 247 16.06 -20.82 -2.02
C TYR A 247 16.59 -19.88 -0.94
N LEU A 248 17.83 -19.45 -1.10
CA LEU A 248 18.43 -18.34 -0.37
C LEU A 248 18.33 -17.09 -1.23
N MET A 249 17.61 -16.09 -0.73
CA MET A 249 17.62 -14.75 -1.29
C MET A 249 18.71 -13.92 -0.62
N HIS A 250 19.69 -13.47 -1.39
CA HIS A 250 20.83 -12.69 -0.93
C HIS A 250 20.51 -11.20 -0.92
N LEU A 251 20.34 -10.61 0.26
CA LEU A 251 20.01 -9.19 0.36
C LEU A 251 21.19 -8.28 0.00
N CYS A 252 22.44 -8.75 0.10
CA CYS A 252 23.60 -8.03 -0.42
C CYS A 252 23.47 -7.76 -1.93
N ILE A 253 23.04 -8.75 -2.71
CA ILE A 253 22.84 -8.61 -4.15
C ILE A 253 21.66 -7.67 -4.44
N VAL A 254 20.59 -7.73 -3.64
CA VAL A 254 19.46 -6.77 -3.74
C VAL A 254 19.97 -5.34 -3.55
N ARG A 255 20.84 -5.11 -2.55
CA ARG A 255 21.42 -3.80 -2.27
C ARG A 255 22.28 -3.30 -3.42
N GLU A 256 23.10 -4.16 -4.02
CA GLU A 256 23.89 -3.81 -5.22
C GLU A 256 22.99 -3.44 -6.41
N TYR A 257 21.92 -4.20 -6.66
CA TYR A 257 20.96 -3.86 -7.71
C TYR A 257 20.27 -2.51 -7.46
N LEU A 258 19.88 -2.23 -6.22
CA LEU A 258 19.31 -0.93 -5.87
C LEU A 258 20.33 0.20 -6.04
N GLU A 259 21.60 0.00 -5.70
CA GLU A 259 22.64 1.02 -5.95
C GLU A 259 22.79 1.29 -7.44
N LEU A 260 22.76 0.26 -8.29
CA LEU A 260 22.79 0.40 -9.75
C LEU A 260 21.54 1.13 -10.30
N GLU A 261 20.38 0.92 -9.70
CA GLU A 261 19.12 1.60 -10.08
C GLU A 261 19.18 3.12 -9.80
N PHE A 262 19.86 3.52 -8.72
CA PHE A 262 19.96 4.90 -8.25
C PHE A 262 21.31 5.56 -8.52
N GLN A 263 22.22 4.90 -9.26
CA GLN A 263 23.59 5.39 -9.51
C GLN A 263 23.65 6.77 -10.17
N GLU A 264 22.59 7.20 -10.88
CA GLU A 264 22.53 8.53 -11.49
C GLU A 264 22.49 9.66 -10.46
N LEU A 265 21.97 9.39 -9.26
CA LEU A 265 21.96 10.32 -8.12
C LEU A 265 23.35 10.47 -7.48
N LYS A 266 24.27 9.54 -7.73
CA LYS A 266 25.65 9.57 -7.24
C LYS A 266 26.56 10.51 -8.04
N ARG A 267 26.11 10.96 -9.22
CA ARG A 267 26.89 11.85 -10.09
C ARG A 267 27.13 13.20 -9.41
N GLU A 268 28.31 13.76 -9.61
CA GLU A 268 28.67 15.08 -9.07
C GLU A 268 27.68 16.15 -9.57
N GLY A 269 27.14 16.94 -8.63
CA GLY A 269 26.15 17.98 -8.93
C GLY A 269 24.71 17.49 -9.16
N ALA A 270 24.44 16.18 -9.08
CA ALA A 270 23.07 15.66 -9.22
C ALA A 270 22.17 15.99 -8.02
N MET A 271 22.75 16.14 -6.82
CA MET A 271 22.05 16.48 -5.58
C MET A 271 22.79 17.57 -4.82
N SER A 272 22.07 18.27 -3.93
CA SER A 272 22.61 19.33 -3.07
C SER A 272 23.31 18.80 -1.81
N PHE A 273 23.24 17.49 -1.54
CA PHE A 273 23.81 16.81 -0.39
C PHE A 273 24.47 15.47 -0.81
N PRO A 274 25.36 14.89 0.02
CA PRO A 274 26.07 13.66 -0.31
C PRO A 274 25.14 12.46 -0.51
N PHE A 275 25.44 11.64 -1.52
CA PHE A 275 24.77 10.37 -1.73
C PHE A 275 25.19 9.33 -0.68
N ASP A 276 24.21 8.71 -0.04
CA ASP A 276 24.29 7.62 0.92
C ASP A 276 23.30 6.53 0.53
N MET A 277 23.80 5.31 0.31
CA MET A 277 23.00 4.18 -0.14
C MET A 277 22.05 3.65 0.95
N GLU A 278 22.45 3.70 2.23
CA GLU A 278 21.59 3.23 3.32
C GLU A 278 20.34 4.10 3.43
N LYS A 279 20.51 5.41 3.21
CA LYS A 279 19.40 6.36 3.20
C LYS A 279 18.48 6.22 1.99
N VAL A 280 19.01 5.81 0.84
CA VAL A 280 18.19 5.45 -0.32
C VAL A 280 17.37 4.20 -0.05
N ILE A 281 17.93 3.20 0.67
CA ILE A 281 17.18 2.01 1.12
C ILE A 281 16.07 2.43 2.10
N ASP A 282 16.38 3.33 3.02
CA ASP A 282 15.41 3.84 3.99
C ASP A 282 14.21 4.52 3.29
N ASP A 283 14.48 5.34 2.26
CA ASP A 283 13.45 5.97 1.42
C ASP A 283 12.72 4.97 0.52
N PHE A 284 13.42 3.96 0.00
CA PHE A 284 12.82 2.88 -0.80
C PHE A 284 11.75 2.12 -0.01
N ILE A 285 11.99 1.87 1.26
CA ILE A 285 11.04 1.15 2.12
C ILE A 285 9.81 2.01 2.41
N LEU A 286 9.99 3.31 2.64
CA LEU A 286 8.87 4.25 2.69
C LEU A 286 8.05 4.23 1.40
N MET A 287 8.71 4.23 0.22
CA MET A 287 8.00 4.13 -1.06
C MET A 287 7.21 2.83 -1.20
N ALA A 288 7.74 1.71 -0.72
CA ALA A 288 7.05 0.42 -0.78
C ALA A 288 5.80 0.40 0.13
N PHE A 289 5.79 1.12 1.26
CA PHE A 289 4.62 1.21 2.14
C PHE A 289 3.40 1.86 1.48
N PHE A 290 3.59 2.80 0.54
CA PHE A 290 2.49 3.39 -0.24
C PHE A 290 1.82 2.39 -1.17
N VAL A 291 2.58 1.40 -1.67
CA VAL A 291 2.08 0.36 -2.56
C VAL A 291 1.30 -0.70 -1.78
N GLY A 292 1.73 -0.96 -0.54
CA GLY A 292 0.96 -1.74 0.41
C GLY A 292 1.76 -2.21 1.61
N ASN A 293 1.08 -2.42 2.74
CA ASN A 293 1.62 -3.05 3.94
C ASN A 293 0.45 -3.62 4.76
N ASP A 294 0.74 -4.31 5.86
CA ASP A 294 -0.29 -4.94 6.69
C ASP A 294 -1.11 -3.98 7.58
N PHE A 295 -0.65 -2.73 7.73
CA PHE A 295 -1.19 -1.78 8.73
C PHE A 295 -2.02 -0.67 8.10
N LEU A 296 -1.79 -0.37 6.82
CA LEU A 296 -2.49 0.65 6.05
C LEU A 296 -3.07 0.06 4.75
N PRO A 297 -4.28 0.48 4.34
CA PRO A 297 -4.76 0.16 3.01
C PRO A 297 -3.87 0.81 1.93
N ASN A 298 -3.68 0.10 0.82
CA ASN A 298 -2.94 0.61 -0.33
C ASN A 298 -3.57 1.90 -0.85
N LEU A 299 -2.76 2.86 -1.30
CA LEU A 299 -3.29 4.01 -2.03
C LEU A 299 -4.01 3.54 -3.31
N PRO A 300 -5.12 4.21 -3.72
CA PRO A 300 -5.82 3.88 -4.96
C PRO A 300 -4.87 3.96 -6.16
N HIS A 301 -5.05 3.06 -7.13
CA HIS A 301 -4.29 3.03 -8.40
C HIS A 301 -2.75 2.82 -8.27
N LEU A 302 -2.24 2.52 -7.06
CA LEU A 302 -0.84 2.13 -6.85
C LEU A 302 -0.74 0.62 -6.60
N HIS A 303 -0.66 -0.15 -7.67
CA HIS A 303 -0.51 -1.61 -7.61
C HIS A 303 0.77 -2.10 -8.30
N ILE A 304 1.46 -3.08 -7.69
CA ILE A 304 2.70 -3.66 -8.27
C ILE A 304 2.46 -4.20 -9.68
N ASN A 305 1.31 -4.86 -9.91
CA ASN A 305 0.97 -5.41 -11.23
C ASN A 305 0.80 -4.34 -12.32
N GLU A 306 0.60 -3.08 -11.92
CA GLU A 306 0.41 -1.92 -12.79
C GLU A 306 1.70 -1.09 -12.91
N GLY A 307 2.82 -1.60 -12.39
CA GLY A 307 4.12 -0.94 -12.48
C GLY A 307 4.37 0.14 -11.42
N ALA A 308 3.59 0.16 -10.33
CA ALA A 308 3.69 1.21 -9.30
C ALA A 308 5.11 1.41 -8.77
N LEU A 309 5.88 0.36 -8.49
CA LEU A 309 7.26 0.49 -7.99
C LEU A 309 8.22 1.12 -9.02
N ALA A 310 8.07 0.80 -10.30
CA ALA A 310 8.88 1.45 -11.35
C ALA A 310 8.53 2.94 -11.48
N THR A 311 7.24 3.27 -11.36
CA THR A 311 6.77 4.66 -11.28
C THR A 311 7.35 5.38 -10.06
N MET A 312 7.37 4.73 -8.88
CA MET A 312 7.96 5.28 -7.66
C MET A 312 9.44 5.59 -7.87
N PHE A 313 10.22 4.69 -8.47
CA PHE A 313 11.65 4.91 -8.71
C PHE A 313 11.89 6.12 -9.60
N ARG A 314 11.10 6.25 -10.68
CA ARG A 314 11.18 7.43 -11.57
C ARG A 314 10.86 8.72 -10.82
N ILE A 315 9.79 8.73 -10.02
CA ILE A 315 9.37 9.91 -9.27
C ILE A 315 10.42 10.28 -8.22
N TYR A 316 10.92 9.31 -7.46
CA TYR A 316 11.93 9.52 -6.43
C TYR A 316 13.22 10.14 -7.01
N LYS A 317 13.69 9.62 -8.15
CA LYS A 317 14.86 10.16 -8.84
C LYS A 317 14.66 11.59 -9.34
N ALA A 318 13.43 12.01 -9.61
CA ALA A 318 13.09 13.38 -9.97
C ALA A 318 12.87 14.30 -8.76
N VAL A 319 12.43 13.75 -7.62
CA VAL A 319 12.10 14.49 -6.39
C VAL A 319 13.34 14.70 -5.52
N LEU A 320 14.14 13.66 -5.28
CA LEU A 320 15.25 13.71 -4.33
C LEU A 320 16.25 14.85 -4.62
N PRO A 321 16.63 15.14 -5.89
CA PRO A 321 17.47 16.30 -6.21
C PRO A 321 16.89 17.67 -5.82
N LYS A 322 15.55 17.78 -5.70
CA LYS A 322 14.85 19.00 -5.28
C LYS A 322 14.77 19.13 -3.76
N CYS A 323 15.06 18.06 -3.02
CA CYS A 323 15.08 18.07 -1.56
C CYS A 323 16.40 18.65 -1.03
N ASP A 324 16.38 19.05 0.25
CA ASP A 324 17.57 19.42 1.03
C ASP A 324 18.13 18.24 1.86
N GLY A 325 17.63 17.03 1.63
CA GLY A 325 18.05 15.77 2.27
C GLY A 325 17.13 14.61 1.91
N TYR A 326 17.30 13.47 2.58
CA TYR A 326 16.48 12.26 2.42
C TYR A 326 15.08 12.40 3.04
N ILE A 327 14.10 11.62 2.57
CA ILE A 327 12.71 11.75 3.02
C ILE A 327 12.51 11.09 4.40
N ASN A 328 13.17 9.96 4.63
CA ASN A 328 13.16 9.17 5.84
C ASN A 328 14.51 9.28 6.56
N GLU A 329 14.48 9.78 7.79
CA GLU A 329 15.64 9.98 8.63
C GLU A 329 15.59 9.02 9.83
N ASN A 330 16.12 7.81 9.66
CA ASN A 330 16.17 6.77 10.69
C ASN A 330 14.78 6.47 11.30
N GLY A 331 13.80 6.30 10.43
CA GLY A 331 12.41 6.02 10.76
C GLY A 331 11.57 7.25 11.07
N THR A 332 12.10 8.49 11.05
CA THR A 332 11.29 9.72 11.15
C THR A 332 11.12 10.34 9.76
N VAL A 333 9.87 10.58 9.35
CA VAL A 333 9.58 11.18 8.04
C VAL A 333 9.73 12.69 8.10
N ASN A 334 10.46 13.25 7.14
CA ASN A 334 10.45 14.67 6.89
C ASN A 334 9.21 15.05 6.06
N LEU A 335 8.19 15.59 6.74
CA LEU A 335 6.87 15.87 6.13
C LEU A 335 6.94 16.90 4.98
N LYS A 336 7.90 17.83 5.02
CA LYS A 336 8.11 18.79 3.93
C LYS A 336 8.62 18.10 2.66
N ARG A 337 9.59 17.21 2.80
CA ARG A 337 10.14 16.42 1.69
C ARG A 337 9.14 15.38 1.19
N LEU A 338 8.39 14.77 2.10
CA LEU A 338 7.27 13.90 1.75
C LEU A 338 6.23 14.65 0.92
N GLY A 339 5.93 15.91 1.24
CA GLY A 339 5.03 16.75 0.44
C GLY A 339 5.49 16.88 -1.02
N LEU A 340 6.80 17.01 -1.28
CA LEU A 340 7.33 17.06 -2.65
C LEU A 340 7.13 15.71 -3.39
N LEU A 341 7.27 14.60 -2.68
CA LEU A 341 7.02 13.27 -3.24
C LEU A 341 5.53 13.09 -3.57
N LEU A 342 4.64 13.48 -2.66
CA LEU A 342 3.19 13.39 -2.82
C LEU A 342 2.67 14.30 -3.94
N ASP A 343 3.25 15.48 -4.13
CA ASP A 343 2.89 16.38 -5.24
C ASP A 343 3.17 15.74 -6.61
N GLU A 344 4.37 15.17 -6.80
CA GLU A 344 4.70 14.46 -8.04
C GLU A 344 3.88 13.17 -8.22
N LEU A 345 3.59 12.46 -7.12
CA LEU A 345 2.69 11.30 -7.11
C LEU A 345 1.25 11.66 -7.50
N GLY A 346 0.74 12.81 -7.03
CA GLY A 346 -0.58 13.31 -7.38
C GLY A 346 -0.74 13.58 -8.88
N LYS A 347 0.35 13.84 -9.61
CA LYS A 347 0.32 13.97 -11.07
C LYS A 347 0.04 12.64 -11.76
N GLU A 348 0.44 11.50 -11.18
CA GLU A 348 0.06 10.19 -11.71
C GLU A 348 -1.41 9.89 -11.44
N GLU A 349 -1.94 10.24 -10.25
CA GLU A 349 -3.38 10.18 -9.97
C GLU A 349 -4.18 10.99 -10.99
N TYR A 350 -3.70 12.20 -11.30
CA TYR A 350 -4.32 13.03 -12.33
C TYR A 350 -4.30 12.38 -13.72
N ARG A 351 -3.21 11.69 -14.10
CA ARG A 351 -3.15 10.92 -15.37
C ARG A 351 -4.14 9.77 -15.41
N PHE A 352 -4.32 9.06 -14.29
CA PHE A 352 -5.35 8.02 -14.21
C PHE A 352 -6.75 8.59 -14.43
N PHE A 353 -7.05 9.74 -13.81
CA PHE A 353 -8.28 10.46 -14.05
C PHE A 353 -8.46 10.87 -15.52
N GLU A 354 -7.40 11.38 -16.19
CA GLU A 354 -7.47 11.70 -17.62
C GLU A 354 -7.79 10.45 -18.45
N HIS A 355 -7.13 9.32 -18.15
CA HIS A 355 -7.29 8.04 -18.84
C HIS A 355 -8.71 7.46 -18.68
N GLU A 356 -9.25 7.43 -17.45
CA GLU A 356 -10.61 6.94 -17.18
C GLU A 356 -11.69 7.77 -17.88
N ASN A 357 -11.42 9.06 -18.11
CA ASN A 357 -12.36 9.99 -18.71
C ASN A 357 -12.01 10.36 -20.17
N GLU A 358 -11.15 9.60 -20.85
CA GLU A 358 -10.72 9.87 -22.23
C GLU A 358 -11.90 10.05 -23.21
N ASP A 359 -12.97 9.28 -23.00
CA ASP A 359 -14.20 9.33 -23.81
C ASP A 359 -15.15 10.46 -23.44
N ALA A 360 -14.85 11.22 -22.38
CA ALA A 360 -15.68 12.31 -21.95
C ALA A 360 -15.53 13.52 -22.89
N SER A 361 -16.67 14.06 -23.34
CA SER A 361 -16.74 15.17 -24.30
C SER A 361 -15.94 16.41 -23.89
N TRP A 362 -15.77 16.63 -22.58
CA TRP A 362 -15.01 17.76 -22.03
C TRP A 362 -13.48 17.56 -22.13
N LEU A 363 -12.99 16.31 -22.07
CA LEU A 363 -11.58 15.93 -22.22
C LEU A 363 -11.13 15.95 -23.69
N ARG A 364 -12.01 15.51 -24.61
CA ARG A 364 -11.84 15.74 -26.06
C ARG A 364 -11.77 17.22 -26.39
N GLY A 365 -12.52 18.06 -25.66
CA GLY A 365 -12.48 19.51 -25.76
C GLY A 365 -11.08 20.08 -25.49
N LYS A 366 -10.33 19.55 -24.50
CA LYS A 366 -8.95 19.96 -24.17
C LYS A 366 -7.97 19.65 -25.31
N LYS A 367 -7.98 18.41 -25.83
CA LYS A 367 -7.18 18.03 -27.02
C LYS A 367 -7.56 18.84 -28.28
N MET A 368 -8.84 19.22 -28.41
CA MET A 368 -9.33 20.04 -29.51
C MET A 368 -9.14 21.55 -29.33
N LEU A 369 -8.70 22.02 -28.17
CA LEU A 369 -8.48 23.44 -27.85
C LEU A 369 -6.99 23.80 -27.71
N GLU A 370 -6.11 22.81 -27.52
CA GLU A 370 -4.69 22.94 -27.90
C GLU A 370 -4.56 23.31 -29.40
N ASN A 371 -5.57 22.98 -30.21
CA ASN A 371 -5.83 23.58 -31.51
C ASN A 371 -6.91 24.67 -31.37
N ASP A 372 -6.60 25.90 -31.75
CA ASP A 372 -7.34 27.16 -31.56
C ASP A 372 -8.77 27.25 -32.19
N GLU A 373 -9.50 26.14 -32.35
CA GLU A 373 -10.68 25.99 -33.23
C GLU A 373 -12.03 25.72 -32.52
N ALA A 374 -12.08 25.21 -31.28
CA ALA A 374 -13.35 24.65 -30.77
C ALA A 374 -14.48 25.67 -30.52
N GLU A 375 -14.18 26.92 -30.13
CA GLU A 375 -15.21 27.97 -30.04
C GLU A 375 -15.62 28.53 -31.42
N LYS A 376 -14.68 28.64 -32.36
CA LYS A 376 -14.94 29.03 -33.76
C LYS A 376 -15.86 28.00 -34.44
N VAL A 377 -15.71 26.72 -34.11
CA VAL A 377 -16.53 25.60 -34.63
C VAL A 377 -17.94 25.59 -34.05
N ARG A 378 -18.12 25.82 -32.73
CA ARG A 378 -19.48 25.88 -32.12
C ARG A 378 -20.31 27.06 -32.61
N ALA A 379 -19.69 28.18 -32.95
CA ALA A 379 -20.39 29.34 -33.50
C ALA A 379 -20.67 29.22 -35.01
N ARG A 380 -19.74 28.62 -35.77
CA ARG A 380 -20.00 28.18 -37.16
C ARG A 380 -21.19 27.22 -37.23
N ALA A 381 -21.32 26.30 -36.28
CA ALA A 381 -22.45 25.36 -36.18
C ALA A 381 -23.83 26.04 -35.94
N LYS A 382 -23.85 27.29 -35.44
CA LYS A 382 -25.08 28.11 -35.32
C LYS A 382 -25.26 29.13 -36.46
N GLY A 383 -24.41 29.08 -37.49
CA GLY A 383 -24.50 29.95 -38.67
C GLY A 383 -24.20 31.44 -38.41
N LYS A 384 -23.60 31.81 -37.28
CA LYS A 384 -23.28 33.21 -36.94
C LYS A 384 -21.81 33.52 -37.13
N LEU A 385 -21.52 34.68 -37.72
CA LEU A 385 -20.15 35.20 -37.89
C LEU A 385 -19.61 35.71 -36.54
N ILE A 386 -18.41 35.28 -36.15
CA ILE A 386 -17.68 35.83 -34.99
C ILE A 386 -16.61 36.80 -35.49
N VAL A 387 -16.50 37.94 -34.83
CA VAL A 387 -15.47 38.97 -35.03
C VAL A 387 -14.94 39.43 -33.68
N SER A 388 -13.75 40.02 -33.62
CA SER A 388 -13.29 40.69 -32.39
C SER A 388 -14.09 41.98 -32.13
N SER A 389 -14.04 42.54 -30.92
CA SER A 389 -14.67 43.85 -30.66
C SER A 389 -14.06 44.97 -31.49
N GLU A 390 -12.74 44.91 -31.76
CA GLU A 390 -12.03 45.86 -32.63
C GLU A 390 -12.54 45.76 -34.09
N GLN A 391 -12.69 44.55 -34.63
CA GLN A 391 -13.25 44.32 -35.97
C GLN A 391 -14.70 44.74 -36.08
N LYS A 392 -15.50 44.50 -35.03
CA LYS A 392 -16.89 44.95 -34.98
C LYS A 392 -17.01 46.47 -34.93
N ALA A 393 -16.08 47.14 -34.23
CA ALA A 393 -15.99 48.60 -34.23
C ALA A 393 -15.58 49.11 -35.62
N LEU A 394 -14.57 48.50 -36.25
CA LEU A 394 -14.12 48.83 -37.61
C LEU A 394 -15.24 48.70 -38.64
N TRP A 395 -16.02 47.62 -38.56
CA TRP A 395 -17.23 47.42 -39.36
C TRP A 395 -18.25 48.54 -39.14
N LYS A 396 -18.71 48.74 -37.90
CA LYS A 396 -19.80 49.70 -37.60
C LYS A 396 -19.42 51.15 -37.90
N GLN A 397 -18.18 51.53 -37.61
CA GLN A 397 -17.76 52.92 -37.64
C GLN A 397 -17.30 53.37 -39.02
N LYS A 398 -16.59 52.51 -39.78
CA LYS A 398 -16.00 52.85 -41.07
C LYS A 398 -16.69 52.13 -42.23
N ILE A 399 -16.57 50.80 -42.28
CA ILE A 399 -16.90 50.00 -43.48
C ILE A 399 -18.40 49.96 -43.78
N ARG A 400 -19.24 49.76 -42.75
CA ARG A 400 -20.70 49.77 -42.90
C ARG A 400 -21.19 51.08 -43.49
N LYS A 401 -20.68 52.21 -42.99
CA LYS A 401 -21.04 53.55 -43.47
C LYS A 401 -20.67 53.71 -44.94
N PHE A 402 -19.46 53.30 -45.32
CA PHE A 402 -19.00 53.32 -46.71
C PHE A 402 -19.90 52.49 -47.64
N LEU A 403 -20.26 51.26 -47.24
CA LEU A 403 -21.15 50.40 -48.02
C LEU A 403 -22.57 50.96 -48.17
N THR A 404 -23.10 51.63 -47.14
CA THR A 404 -24.46 52.21 -47.17
C THR A 404 -24.54 53.61 -47.77
N ASN A 405 -23.42 54.34 -47.84
CA ASN A 405 -23.35 55.71 -48.31
C ASN A 405 -22.26 55.81 -49.40
N ARG A 406 -22.64 55.55 -50.66
CA ARG A 406 -21.77 55.55 -51.84
C ARG A 406 -21.28 56.94 -52.29
N SER A 407 -21.25 57.94 -51.41
CA SER A 407 -20.81 59.30 -51.73
C SER A 407 -19.30 59.43 -51.90
N SER A 408 -18.51 58.50 -51.38
CA SER A 408 -17.05 58.43 -51.56
C SER A 408 -16.68 57.25 -52.45
N GLN A 409 -15.79 57.47 -53.43
CA GLN A 409 -15.27 56.40 -54.30
C GLN A 409 -14.27 55.48 -53.59
N THR A 410 -13.63 55.95 -52.52
CA THR A 410 -12.61 55.21 -51.77
C THR A 410 -12.77 55.38 -50.25
N LEU A 411 -12.35 54.38 -49.48
CA LEU A 411 -12.25 54.42 -48.01
C LEU A 411 -10.83 54.04 -47.58
N ASP A 412 -10.13 54.98 -46.94
CA ASP A 412 -8.85 54.69 -46.26
C ASP A 412 -9.11 54.28 -44.80
N LEU A 413 -8.61 53.12 -44.41
CA LEU A 413 -8.76 52.59 -43.06
C LEU A 413 -7.58 52.92 -42.14
N GLY A 414 -6.50 53.50 -42.67
CA GLY A 414 -5.27 53.88 -41.97
C GLY A 414 -4.18 52.81 -42.01
N ALA A 415 -2.99 53.15 -41.48
CA ALA A 415 -1.85 52.25 -41.38
C ALA A 415 -1.83 51.36 -40.11
N ASP A 416 -2.52 51.75 -39.05
CA ASP A 416 -2.40 51.14 -37.71
C ASP A 416 -3.19 49.83 -37.52
N LEU A 417 -3.73 49.25 -38.60
CA LEU A 417 -4.46 47.99 -38.53
C LEU A 417 -3.50 46.82 -38.26
N LYS A 418 -3.80 46.02 -37.23
CA LYS A 418 -3.13 44.74 -36.94
C LYS A 418 -3.31 43.78 -38.11
N ALA A 419 -2.40 42.82 -38.28
CA ALA A 419 -2.42 41.88 -39.39
C ALA A 419 -3.75 41.08 -39.50
N ALA A 420 -4.32 40.68 -38.35
CA ALA A 420 -5.61 39.99 -38.30
C ALA A 420 -6.77 40.85 -38.81
N ASP A 421 -6.76 42.15 -38.49
CA ASP A 421 -7.81 43.09 -38.92
C ASP A 421 -7.67 43.45 -40.40
N ARG A 422 -6.44 43.55 -40.91
CA ARG A 422 -6.19 43.72 -42.35
C ARG A 422 -6.77 42.57 -43.15
N LYS A 423 -6.52 41.33 -42.71
CA LYS A 423 -7.09 40.13 -43.36
C LYS A 423 -8.62 40.11 -43.28
N PHE A 424 -9.19 40.45 -42.12
CA PHE A 424 -10.64 40.58 -41.96
C PHE A 424 -11.25 41.56 -42.97
N VAL A 425 -10.61 42.72 -43.18
CA VAL A 425 -11.06 43.71 -44.15
C VAL A 425 -10.96 43.20 -45.59
N GLN A 426 -9.89 42.49 -45.93
CA GLN A 426 -9.68 41.91 -47.27
C GLN A 426 -10.75 40.86 -47.59
N ASP A 427 -10.97 39.90 -46.68
CA ASP A 427 -12.00 38.87 -46.83
C ASP A 427 -13.40 39.49 -46.96
N LEU A 428 -13.64 40.59 -46.23
CA LEU A 428 -14.88 41.35 -46.32
C LEU A 428 -15.02 42.07 -47.66
N ALA A 429 -13.96 42.71 -48.14
CA ALA A 429 -13.93 43.41 -49.42
C ALA A 429 -14.20 42.45 -50.57
N GLU A 430 -13.56 41.28 -50.60
CA GLU A 430 -13.81 40.23 -51.58
C GLU A 430 -15.26 39.75 -51.53
N ALA A 431 -15.79 39.49 -50.34
CA ALA A 431 -17.19 39.09 -50.18
C ALA A 431 -18.17 40.16 -50.67
N ALA A 432 -17.81 41.44 -50.53
CA ALA A 432 -18.61 42.60 -50.95
C ALA A 432 -18.31 43.09 -52.37
N HIS A 433 -17.47 42.36 -53.13
CA HIS A 433 -17.02 42.76 -54.46
C HIS A 433 -16.43 44.18 -54.51
N LEU A 434 -15.63 44.52 -53.49
CA LEU A 434 -14.84 45.75 -53.43
C LEU A 434 -13.39 45.45 -53.80
N ASP A 435 -12.78 46.39 -54.51
CA ASP A 435 -11.33 46.39 -54.72
C ASP A 435 -10.63 46.84 -53.45
N TRP A 436 -9.48 46.25 -53.14
CA TRP A 436 -8.65 46.67 -52.04
C TRP A 436 -7.18 46.79 -52.47
N ALA A 437 -6.50 47.81 -51.95
CA ALA A 437 -5.08 48.04 -52.23
C ALA A 437 -4.36 48.49 -50.96
N THR A 438 -3.09 48.09 -50.83
CA THR A 438 -2.22 48.59 -49.78
C THR A 438 -1.26 49.62 -50.37
N LYS A 439 -1.40 50.89 -49.99
CA LYS A 439 -0.55 51.98 -50.49
C LYS A 439 0.32 52.55 -49.37
N PRO A 440 1.63 52.77 -49.60
CA PRO A 440 2.46 53.51 -48.65
C PRO A 440 2.10 55.00 -48.68
N ASP A 441 2.16 55.67 -47.52
CA ASP A 441 2.16 57.13 -47.42
C ASP A 441 3.59 57.69 -47.63
N ASP A 442 3.73 59.01 -47.56
CA ASP A 442 5.00 59.72 -47.74
C ASP A 442 6.05 59.36 -46.67
N GLU A 443 5.63 58.76 -45.55
CA GLU A 443 6.48 58.28 -44.45
C GLU A 443 6.75 56.77 -44.52
N GLY A 444 6.20 56.06 -45.51
CA GLY A 444 6.38 54.63 -45.75
C GLY A 444 5.42 53.71 -44.99
N HIS A 445 4.45 54.26 -44.26
CA HIS A 445 3.41 53.49 -43.57
C HIS A 445 2.36 52.98 -44.57
N ARG A 446 1.99 51.70 -44.45
CA ARG A 446 1.15 51.01 -45.44
C ARG A 446 -0.33 51.09 -45.09
N HIS A 447 -1.07 51.99 -45.72
CA HIS A 447 -2.51 52.17 -45.59
C HIS A 447 -3.30 51.11 -46.36
N LEU A 448 -4.41 50.62 -45.79
CA LEU A 448 -5.35 49.73 -46.48
C LEU A 448 -6.55 50.53 -46.99
N ILE A 449 -6.72 50.56 -48.31
CA ILE A 449 -7.73 51.36 -49.00
C ILE A 449 -8.72 50.42 -49.69
N LEU A 450 -10.01 50.67 -49.51
CA LEU A 450 -11.10 50.03 -50.24
C LEU A 450 -11.65 50.96 -51.32
N SER A 451 -12.04 50.42 -52.47
CA SER A 451 -12.66 51.15 -53.57
C SER A 451 -13.74 50.32 -54.24
N TYR A 452 -14.70 50.98 -54.88
CA TYR A 452 -15.61 50.30 -55.79
C TYR A 452 -14.89 49.96 -57.10
N PRO A 453 -15.16 48.79 -57.71
CA PRO A 453 -14.62 48.47 -59.02
C PRO A 453 -15.07 49.47 -60.07
N ALA A 454 -14.22 49.70 -61.07
CA ALA A 454 -14.53 50.58 -62.20
C ALA A 454 -15.76 50.05 -62.95
N ARG A 455 -16.80 50.87 -63.11
CA ARG A 455 -18.00 50.52 -63.87
C ARG A 455 -17.72 50.68 -65.37
N ASP A 456 -18.08 49.67 -66.17
CA ASP A 456 -18.28 49.85 -67.62
C ASP A 456 -19.70 50.40 -67.86
N GLU A 457 -19.89 51.25 -68.87
CA GLU A 457 -21.11 52.05 -69.09
C GLU A 457 -22.38 51.26 -69.50
N GLU A 458 -22.40 49.92 -69.40
CA GLU A 458 -23.54 49.07 -69.83
C GLU A 458 -24.19 48.23 -68.70
N ASP A 459 -23.83 48.42 -67.44
CA ASP A 459 -24.53 47.75 -66.32
C ASP A 459 -25.58 48.68 -65.69
N GLU A 460 -26.83 48.55 -66.16
CA GLU A 460 -28.01 49.05 -65.45
C GLU A 460 -27.99 48.51 -63.99
N ASP A 461 -28.41 49.34 -63.01
CA ASP A 461 -28.39 48.99 -61.58
C ASP A 461 -29.21 47.71 -61.29
N ASP A 462 -28.55 46.54 -61.36
CA ASP A 462 -29.17 45.26 -61.06
C ASP A 462 -29.63 45.22 -59.60
N GLU A 463 -30.92 44.99 -59.39
CA GLU A 463 -31.54 44.72 -58.07
C GLU A 463 -30.78 43.61 -57.30
N GLU A 464 -30.10 42.71 -58.04
CA GLU A 464 -29.28 41.63 -57.52
C GLU A 464 -28.01 42.13 -56.80
N SER A 465 -27.37 43.17 -57.33
CA SER A 465 -26.16 43.77 -56.76
C SER A 465 -26.45 44.50 -55.44
N GLN A 466 -27.56 45.25 -55.38
CA GLN A 466 -27.99 45.89 -54.13
C GLN A 466 -28.41 44.86 -53.09
N SER A 467 -29.09 43.79 -53.52
CA SER A 467 -29.48 42.67 -52.66
C SER A 467 -28.28 41.91 -52.09
N ALA A 468 -27.19 41.77 -52.86
CA ALA A 468 -25.94 41.16 -52.40
C ALA A 468 -25.27 41.98 -51.27
N VAL A 469 -25.17 43.29 -51.44
CA VAL A 469 -24.60 44.19 -50.41
C VAL A 469 -25.47 44.18 -49.13
N LEU A 470 -26.80 44.21 -49.26
CA LEU A 470 -27.73 44.10 -48.13
C LEU A 470 -27.56 42.79 -47.34
N ARG A 471 -27.33 41.67 -48.03
CA ARG A 471 -27.06 40.37 -47.38
C ARG A 471 -25.77 40.42 -46.54
N ILE A 472 -24.72 41.05 -47.06
CA ILE A 472 -23.44 41.21 -46.35
C ILE A 472 -23.59 42.14 -45.16
N VAL A 473 -24.25 43.28 -45.34
CA VAL A 473 -24.51 44.23 -44.25
C VAL A 473 -25.26 43.52 -43.12
N LYS A 474 -26.30 42.75 -43.44
CA LYS A 474 -27.05 41.97 -42.45
C LYS A 474 -26.20 40.88 -41.78
N ARG A 475 -25.29 40.23 -42.52
CA ARG A 475 -24.39 39.19 -41.98
C ARG A 475 -23.41 39.77 -40.95
N TYR A 476 -22.79 40.90 -41.26
CA TYR A 476 -21.80 41.54 -40.38
C TYR A 476 -22.44 42.38 -39.26
N ASP A 477 -23.63 42.98 -39.46
CA ASP A 477 -24.39 43.65 -38.38
C ASP A 477 -24.81 42.66 -37.28
N ASN A 478 -25.13 41.43 -37.67
CA ASN A 478 -25.48 40.33 -36.75
C ASN A 478 -24.26 39.54 -36.25
N ALA A 479 -23.04 39.93 -36.61
CA ALA A 479 -21.83 39.24 -36.14
C ALA A 479 -21.67 39.41 -34.61
N GLN A 480 -21.27 38.35 -33.93
CA GLN A 480 -21.06 38.36 -32.48
C GLN A 480 -19.63 38.80 -32.17
N ALA A 481 -19.48 39.78 -31.27
CA ALA A 481 -18.16 40.15 -30.75
C ALA A 481 -17.78 39.15 -29.65
N LEU A 482 -16.63 38.50 -29.77
CA LEU A 482 -16.11 37.58 -28.77
C LEU A 482 -14.59 37.81 -28.66
N ASP A 483 -14.16 38.47 -27.58
CA ASP A 483 -12.75 38.62 -27.24
C ASP A 483 -12.42 37.66 -26.09
N LEU A 484 -12.47 36.34 -26.32
CA LEU A 484 -11.79 35.44 -25.40
C LEU A 484 -10.30 35.53 -25.70
N THR A 485 -9.53 36.05 -24.74
CA THR A 485 -8.08 35.89 -24.82
C THR A 485 -7.78 34.39 -24.69
N SER A 486 -6.79 33.91 -25.43
CA SER A 486 -6.35 32.51 -25.34
C SER A 486 -6.01 32.12 -23.88
N ALA A 487 -5.49 33.07 -23.09
CA ALA A 487 -5.19 32.90 -21.67
C ALA A 487 -6.44 32.73 -20.78
N ASP A 488 -7.49 33.55 -20.97
CA ASP A 488 -8.73 33.43 -20.18
C ASP A 488 -9.49 32.14 -20.53
N ALA A 489 -9.47 31.73 -21.80
CA ALA A 489 -10.04 30.47 -22.25
C ALA A 489 -9.30 29.26 -21.64
N GLN A 490 -7.96 29.34 -21.58
CA GLN A 490 -7.12 28.31 -20.98
C GLN A 490 -7.34 28.21 -19.46
N ALA A 491 -7.40 29.34 -18.76
CA ALA A 491 -7.66 29.38 -17.32
C ALA A 491 -9.07 28.87 -16.97
N ALA A 492 -10.10 29.24 -17.74
CA ALA A 492 -11.46 28.73 -17.53
C ALA A 492 -11.55 27.21 -17.77
N MET A 493 -10.79 26.68 -18.72
CA MET A 493 -10.70 25.24 -18.95
C MET A 493 -9.96 24.53 -17.83
N GLU A 494 -8.83 25.05 -17.38
CA GLU A 494 -8.08 24.48 -16.26
C GLU A 494 -8.93 24.46 -14.99
N ALA A 495 -9.67 25.54 -14.70
CA ALA A 495 -10.63 25.59 -13.60
C ALA A 495 -11.72 24.51 -13.73
N LYS A 496 -12.29 24.34 -14.94
CA LYS A 496 -13.26 23.29 -15.21
C LYS A 496 -12.64 21.90 -15.05
N TYR A 497 -11.40 21.71 -15.50
CA TYR A 497 -10.69 20.45 -15.41
C TYR A 497 -10.45 20.06 -13.95
N ASN A 498 -9.95 21.01 -13.15
CA ASN A 498 -9.76 20.84 -11.71
C ASN A 498 -11.08 20.58 -10.99
N GLN A 499 -12.18 21.20 -11.42
CA GLN A 499 -13.51 20.90 -10.90
C GLN A 499 -13.93 19.46 -11.18
N MET A 500 -13.72 18.96 -12.42
CA MET A 500 -14.05 17.57 -12.77
C MET A 500 -13.17 16.58 -12.01
N PHE A 501 -11.88 16.87 -11.85
CA PHE A 501 -10.97 16.05 -11.04
C PHE A 501 -11.43 15.98 -9.58
N GLN A 502 -11.83 17.12 -9.01
CA GLN A 502 -12.37 17.14 -7.66
C GLN A 502 -13.67 16.34 -7.54
N GLN A 503 -14.58 16.44 -8.52
CA GLN A 503 -15.81 15.64 -8.54
C GLN A 503 -15.52 14.14 -8.59
N TRP A 504 -14.54 13.71 -9.39
CA TRP A 504 -14.12 12.31 -9.46
C TRP A 504 -13.58 11.79 -8.12
N LYS A 505 -12.79 12.60 -7.40
CA LYS A 505 -12.37 12.25 -6.02
C LYS A 505 -13.57 12.19 -5.07
N ASP A 506 -14.52 13.10 -5.19
CA ASP A 506 -15.71 13.14 -4.35
C ASP A 506 -16.58 11.90 -4.55
N GLU A 507 -16.73 11.42 -5.78
CA GLU A 507 -17.40 10.16 -6.10
C GLU A 507 -16.74 8.97 -5.42
N TYR A 508 -15.40 8.91 -5.39
CA TYR A 508 -14.67 7.89 -4.64
C TYR A 508 -15.03 7.94 -3.15
N TYR A 509 -14.94 9.12 -2.53
CA TYR A 509 -15.20 9.26 -1.10
C TYR A 509 -16.65 8.91 -0.73
N PHE A 510 -17.64 9.45 -1.45
CA PHE A 510 -19.05 9.15 -1.17
C PHE A 510 -19.44 7.69 -1.45
N LYS A 511 -18.72 7.01 -2.35
CA LYS A 511 -18.92 5.57 -2.59
C LYS A 511 -18.30 4.70 -1.49
N LYS A 512 -17.14 5.10 -0.95
CA LYS A 512 -16.35 4.29 0.00
C LYS A 512 -16.72 4.55 1.45
N PHE A 513 -17.21 5.74 1.74
CA PHE A 513 -17.58 6.19 3.09
C PHE A 513 -19.05 6.60 3.09
N GLU A 514 -19.93 5.65 3.41
CA GLU A 514 -21.40 5.81 3.34
C GLU A 514 -21.94 6.92 4.24
N ASP A 515 -21.26 7.21 5.34
CA ASP A 515 -21.65 8.23 6.32
C ASP A 515 -21.16 9.65 5.95
N TRP A 516 -20.46 9.82 4.83
CA TRP A 516 -19.94 11.12 4.39
C TRP A 516 -20.99 11.91 3.62
N THR A 517 -21.15 13.18 3.98
CA THR A 517 -22.03 14.13 3.30
C THR A 517 -21.22 15.34 2.83
N PRO A 518 -21.71 16.13 1.86
CA PRO A 518 -21.02 17.34 1.42
C PRO A 518 -20.65 18.31 2.56
N GLU A 519 -21.42 18.31 3.65
CA GLU A 519 -21.23 19.19 4.81
C GLU A 519 -20.11 18.72 5.75
N ASN A 520 -19.93 17.42 5.95
CA ASN A 520 -18.91 16.88 6.85
C ASN A 520 -17.60 16.46 6.15
N LYS A 521 -17.62 16.33 4.81
CA LYS A 521 -16.54 15.77 4.01
C LYS A 521 -15.17 16.39 4.29
N GLU A 522 -15.06 17.72 4.36
CA GLU A 522 -13.74 18.36 4.49
C GLU A 522 -13.08 18.02 5.85
N GLU A 523 -13.88 17.97 6.91
CA GLU A 523 -13.39 17.61 8.25
C GLU A 523 -13.08 16.11 8.34
N GLU A 524 -13.93 15.24 7.77
CA GLU A 524 -13.66 13.80 7.73
C GLU A 524 -12.47 13.44 6.85
N LEU A 525 -12.27 14.14 5.73
CA LEU A 525 -11.10 14.01 4.86
C LEU A 525 -9.82 14.44 5.58
N ARG A 526 -9.87 15.52 6.37
CA ARG A 526 -8.74 15.92 7.21
C ARG A 526 -8.39 14.83 8.23
N LYS A 527 -9.37 14.27 8.94
CA LYS A 527 -9.14 13.15 9.89
C LYS A 527 -8.59 11.90 9.22
N LEU A 528 -9.14 11.53 8.06
CA LEU A 528 -8.69 10.39 7.25
C LEU A 528 -7.21 10.55 6.86
N THR A 529 -6.85 11.72 6.33
CA THR A 529 -5.50 12.00 5.83
C THR A 529 -4.49 12.13 6.97
N GLU A 530 -4.86 12.78 8.08
CA GLU A 530 -4.02 12.84 9.29
C GLU A 530 -3.78 11.44 9.88
N ASN A 531 -4.81 10.60 9.96
CA ASN A 531 -4.65 9.24 10.45
C ASN A 531 -3.82 8.36 9.51
N TYR A 532 -3.88 8.60 8.20
CA TYR A 532 -3.01 7.93 7.23
C TYR A 532 -1.54 8.33 7.40
N VAL A 533 -1.25 9.63 7.54
CA VAL A 533 0.12 10.14 7.77
C VAL A 533 0.68 9.66 9.12
N GLN A 534 -0.16 9.63 10.17
CA GLN A 534 0.19 8.95 11.43
C GLN A 534 0.56 7.49 11.20
N GLY A 535 -0.20 6.77 10.38
CA GLY A 535 0.10 5.38 10.07
C GLY A 535 1.43 5.19 9.37
N LEU A 536 1.78 6.03 8.40
CA LEU A 536 3.09 5.96 7.74
C LEU A 536 4.22 6.11 8.76
N GLN A 537 4.10 7.09 9.66
CA GLN A 537 5.08 7.32 10.71
C GLN A 537 5.11 6.17 11.74
N TRP A 538 3.96 5.62 12.11
CA TRP A 538 3.86 4.50 13.04
C TRP A 538 4.52 3.24 12.47
N VAL A 539 4.29 2.91 11.20
CA VAL A 539 4.90 1.75 10.52
C VAL A 539 6.42 1.91 10.46
N LEU A 540 6.92 3.09 10.12
CA LEU A 540 8.35 3.37 10.13
C LEU A 540 8.95 3.22 11.53
N TYR A 541 8.31 3.73 12.57
CA TYR A 541 8.78 3.47 13.93
C TYR A 541 8.77 1.99 14.27
N TYR A 542 7.71 1.26 13.91
CA TYR A 542 7.61 -0.17 14.18
C TYR A 542 8.78 -0.97 13.58
N TYR A 543 9.20 -0.60 12.37
CA TYR A 543 10.30 -1.25 11.66
C TYR A 543 11.68 -0.84 12.19
N TYR A 544 11.90 0.45 12.50
CA TYR A 544 13.22 0.97 12.88
C TYR A 544 13.49 0.92 14.39
N ARG A 545 12.47 1.21 15.20
CA ARG A 545 12.59 1.47 16.64
C ARG A 545 11.81 0.46 17.49
N GLY A 546 10.95 -0.35 16.86
CA GLY A 546 9.97 -1.17 17.57
C GLY A 546 8.67 -0.39 17.81
N ILE A 547 7.77 -0.97 18.61
CA ILE A 547 6.39 -0.49 18.73
C ILE A 547 6.36 0.93 19.32
N ALA A 548 5.82 1.88 18.56
CA ALA A 548 5.60 3.25 19.02
C ALA A 548 4.29 3.41 19.81
N SER A 549 3.29 2.59 19.51
CA SER A 549 2.00 2.57 20.20
C SER A 549 1.31 1.23 19.98
N TRP A 550 1.01 0.54 21.08
CA TRP A 550 0.16 -0.65 21.09
C TRP A 550 -1.31 -0.36 20.71
N PRO A 551 -1.97 0.70 21.24
CA PRO A 551 -3.38 0.96 20.96
C PRO A 551 -3.63 1.71 19.65
N TRP A 552 -2.62 2.33 19.03
CA TRP A 552 -2.82 3.05 17.76
C TRP A 552 -3.23 2.09 16.63
N PHE A 553 -4.16 2.53 15.78
CA PHE A 553 -4.55 1.85 14.55
C PHE A 553 -5.09 2.85 13.52
N TYR A 554 -5.16 2.40 12.26
CA TYR A 554 -5.81 3.14 11.19
C TYR A 554 -7.33 2.90 11.21
N GLY A 555 -8.10 3.97 11.43
CA GLY A 555 -9.52 3.94 11.77
C GLY A 555 -10.50 3.76 10.60
N TYR A 556 -9.99 3.43 9.41
CA TYR A 556 -10.77 3.40 8.18
C TYR A 556 -10.45 2.13 7.37
N HIS A 557 -11.41 1.64 6.59
CA HIS A 557 -11.17 0.47 5.71
C HIS A 557 -10.46 0.82 4.40
N PHE A 558 -10.51 2.11 4.00
CA PHE A 558 -9.94 2.61 2.75
C PHE A 558 -8.96 3.74 3.01
N SER A 559 -8.02 3.93 2.09
CA SER A 559 -7.03 5.01 2.08
C SER A 559 -7.62 6.30 1.51
N PRO A 560 -7.03 7.47 1.78
CA PRO A 560 -7.31 8.67 0.99
C PRO A 560 -6.76 8.55 -0.44
N MET A 561 -7.28 9.39 -1.35
CA MET A 561 -6.64 9.69 -2.63
C MET A 561 -5.26 10.30 -2.42
N ILE A 562 -4.35 10.04 -3.36
CA ILE A 562 -2.92 10.40 -3.30
C ILE A 562 -2.75 11.91 -3.11
N SER A 563 -3.43 12.71 -3.93
CA SER A 563 -3.34 14.18 -3.86
C SER A 563 -3.88 14.75 -2.55
N ASP A 564 -4.79 14.05 -1.87
CA ASP A 564 -5.38 14.50 -0.62
C ASP A 564 -4.54 14.11 0.62
N VAL A 565 -3.61 13.15 0.52
CA VAL A 565 -2.67 12.81 1.62
C VAL A 565 -1.93 14.06 2.11
N MET A 566 -1.65 15.03 1.22
CA MET A 566 -1.01 16.30 1.57
C MET A 566 -1.77 17.09 2.65
N LYS A 567 -3.10 16.95 2.72
CA LYS A 567 -3.92 17.61 3.75
C LYS A 567 -3.62 17.11 5.17
N GLY A 568 -3.08 15.89 5.28
CA GLY A 568 -2.72 15.25 6.55
C GLY A 568 -1.31 15.54 7.03
N LEU A 569 -0.50 16.32 6.31
CA LEU A 569 0.91 16.56 6.67
C LEU A 569 1.13 17.34 7.97
N ASN A 570 0.07 17.89 8.57
CA ASN A 570 0.12 18.55 9.88
C ASN A 570 -0.35 17.65 11.03
N ALA A 571 -0.47 16.34 10.80
CA ALA A 571 -0.91 15.39 11.82
C ALA A 571 0.01 15.41 13.05
N ASP A 572 -0.58 15.21 14.23
CA ASP A 572 0.20 14.96 15.45
C ASP A 572 0.80 13.55 15.40
N LEU A 573 2.14 13.49 15.38
CA LEU A 573 2.93 12.25 15.30
C LEU A 573 3.42 11.78 16.68
N ASN A 574 2.91 12.36 17.77
CA ASN A 574 3.27 11.97 19.13
C ASN A 574 2.47 10.74 19.59
N PHE A 575 3.06 9.57 19.40
CA PHE A 575 2.48 8.30 19.82
C PHE A 575 2.62 8.07 21.33
N LYS A 576 1.55 7.56 21.96
CA LYS A 576 1.60 7.02 23.32
C LYS A 576 1.79 5.52 23.25
N LEU A 577 2.83 5.01 23.91
CA LEU A 577 3.18 3.58 23.86
C LEU A 577 2.00 2.69 24.28
N GLY A 578 1.30 3.04 25.36
CA GLY A 578 0.22 2.20 25.89
C GLY A 578 0.73 0.84 26.35
N GLN A 579 -0.16 -0.15 26.40
CA GLN A 579 0.16 -1.53 26.77
C GLN A 579 -0.40 -2.48 25.71
N PRO A 580 0.24 -3.65 25.48
CA PRO A 580 -0.36 -4.72 24.69
C PRO A 580 -1.66 -5.20 25.35
N PHE A 581 -2.61 -5.64 24.53
CA PHE A 581 -3.73 -6.43 25.03
C PHE A 581 -3.23 -7.71 25.71
N ARG A 582 -3.97 -8.22 26.68
CA ARG A 582 -3.77 -9.59 27.16
C ARG A 582 -4.20 -10.60 26.09
N PRO A 583 -3.67 -11.84 26.12
CA PRO A 583 -4.01 -12.86 25.12
C PRO A 583 -5.52 -13.07 24.90
N ASN A 584 -6.32 -13.16 25.95
CA ASN A 584 -7.77 -13.31 25.84
C ASN A 584 -8.45 -12.07 25.26
N GLU A 585 -7.94 -10.87 25.56
CA GLU A 585 -8.47 -9.61 25.03
C GLU A 585 -8.20 -9.53 23.52
N GLN A 586 -7.00 -9.95 23.07
CA GLN A 586 -6.71 -10.10 21.65
C GLN A 586 -7.62 -11.16 21.01
N LEU A 587 -7.78 -12.34 21.61
CA LEU A 587 -8.64 -13.40 21.07
C LEU A 587 -10.07 -12.88 20.84
N MET A 588 -10.64 -12.19 21.82
CA MET A 588 -11.97 -11.57 21.70
C MET A 588 -11.99 -10.42 20.69
N GLY A 589 -10.87 -9.73 20.48
CA GLY A 589 -10.73 -8.66 19.50
C GLY A 589 -10.52 -9.14 18.05
N VAL A 590 -10.06 -10.38 17.82
CA VAL A 590 -9.73 -10.89 16.48
C VAL A 590 -10.61 -12.04 15.99
N LEU A 591 -11.17 -12.86 16.89
CA LEU A 591 -11.91 -14.05 16.49
C LEU A 591 -13.39 -13.77 16.17
N PRO A 592 -13.96 -14.39 15.13
CA PRO A 592 -15.40 -14.39 14.89
C PRO A 592 -16.11 -15.34 15.85
N ASP A 593 -17.43 -15.16 16.02
CA ASP A 593 -18.28 -16.04 16.84
C ASP A 593 -18.29 -17.50 16.36
N ARG A 594 -18.08 -17.73 15.06
CA ARG A 594 -17.86 -19.05 14.44
C ARG A 594 -16.71 -19.84 15.08
N SER A 595 -15.71 -19.14 15.60
CA SER A 595 -14.53 -19.70 16.25
C SER A 595 -14.59 -19.60 17.78
N LYS A 596 -15.76 -19.34 18.37
CA LYS A 596 -15.89 -19.16 19.84
C LYS A 596 -15.35 -20.32 20.67
N LYS A 597 -15.35 -21.55 20.16
CA LYS A 597 -14.82 -22.72 20.87
C LYS A 597 -13.34 -22.60 21.24
N ILE A 598 -12.60 -21.72 20.56
CA ILE A 598 -11.17 -21.46 20.80
C ILE A 598 -10.97 -20.56 22.04
N VAL A 599 -11.94 -19.72 22.39
CA VAL A 599 -11.85 -18.84 23.56
C VAL A 599 -12.45 -19.51 24.81
N PRO A 600 -12.04 -19.10 26.03
CA PRO A 600 -12.64 -19.55 27.28
C PRO A 600 -14.17 -19.51 27.26
N THR A 601 -14.79 -20.55 27.81
CA THR A 601 -16.26 -20.75 27.79
C THR A 601 -17.03 -19.58 28.41
N VAL A 602 -16.43 -18.90 29.39
CA VAL A 602 -16.99 -17.74 30.09
C VAL A 602 -17.26 -16.55 29.15
N TYR A 603 -16.60 -16.47 28.00
CA TYR A 603 -16.77 -15.38 27.04
C TYR A 603 -17.75 -15.70 25.90
N TRP A 604 -18.22 -16.94 25.76
CA TRP A 604 -19.04 -17.34 24.61
C TRP A 604 -20.35 -16.54 24.48
N GLU A 605 -20.96 -16.19 25.61
CA GLU A 605 -22.16 -15.35 25.64
C GLU A 605 -21.88 -13.94 25.11
N LEU A 606 -20.68 -13.39 25.34
CA LEU A 606 -20.33 -12.06 24.83
C LEU A 606 -20.30 -12.02 23.29
N MET A 607 -20.00 -13.16 22.65
CA MET A 607 -19.92 -13.26 21.19
C MET A 607 -21.25 -13.65 20.52
N THR A 608 -22.19 -14.24 21.27
CA THR A 608 -23.39 -14.86 20.66
C THR A 608 -24.72 -14.44 21.25
N ASP A 609 -24.77 -13.90 22.47
CA ASP A 609 -26.02 -13.42 23.06
C ASP A 609 -26.41 -12.09 22.39
N PRO A 610 -27.61 -11.97 21.79
CA PRO A 610 -28.12 -10.70 21.26
C PRO A 610 -28.17 -9.56 22.28
N LYS A 611 -28.15 -9.87 23.59
CA LYS A 611 -28.11 -8.89 24.68
C LYS A 611 -26.69 -8.50 25.10
N SER A 612 -25.66 -9.11 24.51
CA SER A 612 -24.27 -8.75 24.81
C SER A 612 -24.02 -7.28 24.47
N PRO A 613 -23.34 -6.52 25.34
CA PRO A 613 -23.03 -5.10 25.10
C PRO A 613 -22.06 -4.88 23.95
N ILE A 614 -21.51 -5.95 23.38
CA ILE A 614 -20.52 -5.95 22.29
C ILE A 614 -20.91 -6.91 21.16
N ILE A 615 -22.20 -7.29 21.05
CA ILE A 615 -22.66 -8.19 19.99
C ILE A 615 -22.43 -7.63 18.58
N ASP A 616 -22.47 -6.31 18.42
CA ASP A 616 -22.17 -5.59 17.18
C ASP A 616 -20.74 -5.82 16.68
N PHE A 617 -19.83 -6.28 17.53
CA PHE A 617 -18.47 -6.64 17.12
C PHE A 617 -18.40 -7.99 16.38
N TYR A 618 -19.45 -8.81 16.41
CA TYR A 618 -19.45 -10.16 15.83
C TYR A 618 -20.54 -10.32 14.76
N PRO A 619 -20.51 -9.54 13.66
CA PRO A 619 -21.48 -9.69 12.60
C PRO A 619 -21.34 -11.07 11.92
N ARG A 620 -22.48 -11.75 11.73
CA ARG A 620 -22.53 -13.02 11.01
C ARG A 620 -22.36 -12.83 9.49
N ASP A 621 -22.93 -11.76 8.96
CA ASP A 621 -22.84 -11.34 7.57
C ASP A 621 -22.11 -10.00 7.49
N PHE A 622 -21.22 -9.86 6.52
CA PHE A 622 -20.44 -8.64 6.30
C PHE A 622 -20.15 -8.47 4.81
N GLU A 623 -19.94 -7.22 4.40
CA GLU A 623 -19.67 -6.86 3.01
C GLU A 623 -18.19 -7.11 2.66
N LEU A 624 -17.98 -7.61 1.44
CA LEU A 624 -16.67 -7.76 0.82
C LEU A 624 -16.58 -6.78 -0.36
N ASP A 625 -15.76 -5.74 -0.23
CA ASP A 625 -15.52 -4.79 -1.32
C ASP A 625 -14.23 -5.18 -2.05
N MET A 626 -14.36 -5.57 -3.33
CA MET A 626 -13.22 -5.96 -4.16
C MET A 626 -12.22 -4.81 -4.37
N ASN A 627 -12.65 -3.56 -4.28
CA ASN A 627 -11.80 -2.37 -4.39
C ASN A 627 -10.79 -2.42 -5.57
N GLY A 628 -11.25 -2.85 -6.74
CA GLY A 628 -10.43 -3.00 -7.95
C GLY A 628 -9.52 -4.25 -7.98
N LYS A 629 -9.53 -5.08 -6.94
CA LYS A 629 -8.80 -6.35 -6.89
C LYS A 629 -9.50 -7.43 -7.69
N LYS A 630 -8.70 -8.36 -8.24
CA LYS A 630 -9.19 -9.47 -9.08
C LYS A 630 -9.53 -10.71 -8.28
N MET A 631 -8.97 -10.84 -7.09
CA MET A 631 -9.05 -12.05 -6.29
C MET A 631 -9.79 -11.76 -4.99
N ASP A 632 -10.77 -12.60 -4.65
CA ASP A 632 -11.65 -12.40 -3.49
C ASP A 632 -10.87 -12.35 -2.17
N TRP A 633 -9.73 -13.03 -2.09
CA TRP A 633 -8.85 -12.98 -0.92
C TRP A 633 -8.09 -11.65 -0.75
N GLU A 634 -8.15 -10.75 -1.73
CA GLU A 634 -7.63 -9.37 -1.63
C GLU A 634 -8.74 -8.36 -1.33
N ALA A 635 -10.01 -8.79 -1.25
CA ALA A 635 -11.14 -7.91 -0.95
C ALA A 635 -11.07 -7.33 0.46
N VAL A 636 -11.56 -6.09 0.59
CA VAL A 636 -11.68 -5.38 1.86
C VAL A 636 -12.87 -5.94 2.62
N VAL A 637 -12.63 -6.44 3.83
CA VAL A 637 -13.66 -6.99 4.74
C VAL A 637 -14.21 -5.84 5.60
N LYS A 638 -15.43 -5.39 5.31
CA LYS A 638 -16.09 -4.31 6.05
C LYS A 638 -16.75 -4.85 7.32
N ILE A 639 -15.98 -4.87 8.41
CA ILE A 639 -16.45 -5.20 9.77
C ILE A 639 -16.23 -4.03 10.73
N PRO A 640 -17.09 -3.83 11.74
CA PRO A 640 -16.95 -2.72 12.69
C PRO A 640 -15.64 -2.80 13.46
N PHE A 641 -14.90 -1.70 13.61
CA PHE A 641 -13.71 -1.67 14.47
C PHE A 641 -14.10 -1.87 15.94
N ILE A 642 -13.31 -2.64 16.70
CA ILE A 642 -13.54 -2.82 18.13
C ILE A 642 -13.36 -1.46 18.82
N ASP A 643 -14.24 -1.13 19.76
CA ASP A 643 -13.97 -0.13 20.79
C ASP A 643 -13.28 -0.80 21.99
N GLU A 644 -12.06 -0.36 22.31
CA GLU A 644 -11.25 -0.94 23.40
C GLU A 644 -11.97 -0.94 24.73
N LYS A 645 -12.58 0.19 25.09
CA LYS A 645 -13.15 0.41 26.42
C LYS A 645 -14.40 -0.45 26.58
N ARG A 646 -15.22 -0.55 25.53
CA ARG A 646 -16.41 -1.42 25.50
C ARG A 646 -16.01 -2.90 25.63
N LEU A 647 -14.98 -3.33 24.90
CA LEU A 647 -14.49 -4.71 24.97
C LEU A 647 -14.01 -5.06 26.39
N LEU A 648 -13.11 -4.25 26.94
CA LEU A 648 -12.53 -4.50 28.26
C LEU A 648 -13.59 -4.43 29.37
N ALA A 649 -14.53 -3.48 29.30
CA ALA A 649 -15.63 -3.37 30.24
C ALA A 649 -16.56 -4.60 30.21
N ALA A 650 -16.82 -5.16 29.03
CA ALA A 650 -17.65 -6.36 28.88
C ALA A 650 -16.93 -7.63 29.39
N MET A 651 -15.61 -7.71 29.19
CA MET A 651 -14.80 -8.85 29.64
C MET A 651 -14.52 -8.85 31.14
N GLY A 652 -14.38 -7.68 31.77
CA GLY A 652 -14.01 -7.53 33.19
C GLY A 652 -14.78 -8.46 34.13
N PRO A 653 -16.12 -8.46 34.14
CA PRO A 653 -16.91 -9.36 35.01
C PRO A 653 -16.73 -10.85 34.70
N LYS A 654 -16.43 -11.21 33.44
CA LYS A 654 -16.23 -12.60 33.01
C LYS A 654 -14.82 -13.12 33.36
N ASN A 655 -13.83 -12.23 33.49
CA ASN A 655 -12.45 -12.60 33.85
C ASN A 655 -12.36 -13.27 35.23
N GLU A 656 -13.23 -12.91 36.17
CA GLU A 656 -13.30 -13.51 37.51
C GLU A 656 -13.74 -14.99 37.49
N LEU A 657 -14.42 -15.40 36.42
CA LEU A 657 -14.94 -16.75 36.24
C LEU A 657 -13.95 -17.70 35.55
N LEU A 658 -12.79 -17.19 35.10
CA LEU A 658 -11.74 -18.00 34.50
C LEU A 658 -11.16 -18.97 35.53
N SER A 659 -10.81 -20.17 35.06
CA SER A 659 -9.98 -21.09 35.83
C SER A 659 -8.57 -20.53 36.04
N GLU A 660 -7.86 -21.02 37.06
CA GLU A 660 -6.48 -20.58 37.34
C GLU A 660 -5.52 -20.89 36.18
N GLU A 661 -5.75 -21.98 35.43
CA GLU A 661 -5.00 -22.29 34.22
C GLU A 661 -5.24 -21.27 33.10
N GLU A 662 -6.50 -20.88 32.89
CA GLU A 662 -6.84 -19.85 31.90
C GLU A 662 -6.30 -18.47 32.29
N LYS A 663 -6.30 -18.14 33.59
CA LYS A 663 -5.67 -16.91 34.10
C LYS A 663 -4.16 -16.91 33.85
N ALA A 664 -3.48 -18.02 34.15
CA ALA A 664 -2.04 -18.15 33.90
C ALA A 664 -1.70 -18.05 32.40
N ARG A 665 -2.52 -18.66 31.53
CA ARG A 665 -2.36 -18.56 30.06
C ARG A 665 -2.62 -17.14 29.52
N ASN A 666 -3.35 -16.32 30.26
CA ASN A 666 -3.67 -14.94 29.92
C ASN A 666 -2.62 -13.92 30.43
N ASP A 667 -1.49 -14.39 30.97
CA ASP A 667 -0.38 -13.54 31.38
C ASP A 667 0.78 -13.58 30.39
N PHE A 668 1.69 -12.61 30.51
CA PHE A 668 2.86 -12.53 29.64
C PHE A 668 4.01 -13.38 30.15
N GLY A 669 4.77 -13.93 29.21
CA GLY A 669 5.98 -14.70 29.47
C GLY A 669 7.25 -13.97 29.05
N VAL A 670 8.36 -14.69 29.08
CA VAL A 670 9.69 -14.23 28.65
C VAL A 670 10.28 -15.23 27.65
N PRO A 671 11.20 -14.81 26.78
CA PRO A 671 11.95 -15.75 25.96
C PRO A 671 12.85 -16.62 26.83
N LEU A 672 13.07 -17.82 26.33
CA LEU A 672 13.92 -18.80 26.97
C LEU A 672 15.18 -18.99 26.14
N LYS A 673 16.32 -19.01 26.83
CA LYS A 673 17.61 -19.40 26.28
C LYS A 673 17.97 -20.81 26.77
N PHE A 674 18.40 -21.64 25.83
CA PHE A 674 18.82 -23.02 26.05
C PHE A 674 20.30 -23.15 25.65
N THR A 675 21.09 -23.74 26.53
CA THR A 675 22.51 -24.03 26.29
C THR A 675 22.85 -25.41 26.84
N TYR A 676 23.71 -26.13 26.13
CA TYR A 676 24.28 -27.38 26.61
C TYR A 676 25.19 -27.14 27.83
N SER A 677 25.19 -28.09 28.78
CA SER A 677 26.03 -28.00 29.98
C SER A 677 26.28 -29.40 30.55
N GLU A 678 27.48 -29.95 30.38
CA GLU A 678 27.89 -31.27 30.88
C GLU A 678 27.59 -31.46 32.39
N ASP A 679 27.66 -30.36 33.17
CA ASP A 679 27.46 -30.39 34.62
C ASP A 679 26.01 -30.56 35.11
N VAL A 680 25.01 -30.56 34.22
CA VAL A 680 23.59 -30.62 34.63
C VAL A 680 22.99 -32.01 34.39
N ASP A 681 22.68 -32.72 35.47
CA ASP A 681 21.94 -33.98 35.41
C ASP A 681 20.47 -33.75 35.78
N PHE A 682 19.61 -33.51 34.78
CA PHE A 682 18.18 -33.24 34.97
C PHE A 682 17.33 -34.02 33.97
N THR A 683 16.48 -34.91 34.46
CA THR A 683 15.51 -35.64 33.62
C THR A 683 14.28 -34.78 33.37
N TYR A 684 14.06 -34.39 32.11
CA TYR A 684 12.88 -33.62 31.72
C TYR A 684 11.61 -34.50 31.68
N PRO A 685 10.53 -34.14 32.37
CA PRO A 685 9.28 -34.92 32.32
C PRO A 685 8.60 -34.79 30.96
N LEU A 686 8.04 -35.88 30.44
CA LEU A 686 7.25 -35.82 29.20
C LEU A 686 6.00 -34.95 29.42
N PRO A 687 5.64 -34.09 28.45
CA PRO A 687 4.36 -33.37 28.49
C PRO A 687 3.20 -34.37 28.65
N GLY A 688 2.31 -34.14 29.62
CA GLY A 688 1.15 -35.02 29.89
C GLY A 688 1.38 -36.18 30.86
N GLY A 689 2.50 -36.20 31.60
CA GLY A 689 2.66 -37.07 32.79
C GLY A 689 2.95 -38.56 32.50
N ARG A 690 3.29 -38.92 31.26
CA ARG A 690 3.80 -40.28 30.96
C ARG A 690 5.25 -40.39 31.45
N VAL A 691 5.56 -41.47 32.17
CA VAL A 691 6.93 -41.78 32.64
C VAL A 691 7.79 -42.13 31.43
N PRO A 692 9.06 -41.68 31.32
CA PRO A 692 9.91 -42.03 30.18
C PRO A 692 10.13 -43.54 30.11
N ALA A 693 9.87 -44.14 28.95
CA ALA A 693 10.46 -45.43 28.61
C ALA A 693 11.93 -45.19 28.25
N HIS A 694 12.81 -45.34 29.25
CA HIS A 694 14.26 -45.50 29.10
C HIS A 694 15.00 -44.50 28.18
N HIS A 695 14.84 -43.20 28.34
CA HIS A 695 15.85 -42.24 27.86
C HIS A 695 15.95 -41.03 28.81
N THR A 696 17.03 -41.00 29.58
CA THR A 696 17.45 -39.88 30.43
C THR A 696 18.21 -38.87 29.55
N ALA A 697 17.55 -37.77 29.17
CA ALA A 697 18.26 -36.62 28.64
C ALA A 697 19.06 -35.99 29.79
N THR A 698 20.37 -35.83 29.60
CA THR A 698 21.34 -35.34 30.58
C THR A 698 22.07 -34.16 29.92
N ALA A 699 22.27 -33.05 30.64
CA ALA A 699 23.04 -31.84 30.27
C ALA A 699 22.33 -30.67 29.53
N TRP A 700 21.57 -29.82 30.25
CA TRP A 700 21.19 -28.48 29.74
C TRP A 700 20.89 -27.43 30.83
N ARG A 701 21.06 -26.14 30.53
CA ARG A 701 20.59 -25.02 31.38
C ARG A 701 19.54 -24.20 30.63
N THR A 702 18.37 -24.00 31.25
CA THR A 702 17.46 -22.91 30.86
C THR A 702 17.82 -21.68 31.66
N SER A 703 17.90 -20.54 30.99
CA SER A 703 17.85 -19.25 31.67
C SER A 703 16.78 -18.39 31.03
N SER A 704 16.06 -17.64 31.86
CA SER A 704 15.34 -16.48 31.34
C SER A 704 16.37 -15.50 30.81
N ILE A 705 16.10 -14.95 29.62
CA ILE A 705 16.92 -13.84 29.15
C ILE A 705 16.60 -12.67 30.08
N SER A 706 17.58 -12.28 30.92
CA SER A 706 17.43 -11.20 31.89
C SER A 706 16.94 -9.92 31.19
N PRO A 707 16.01 -9.15 31.79
CA PRO A 707 15.62 -7.82 31.29
C PRO A 707 16.76 -6.79 31.33
N LEU A 708 18.00 -7.19 31.68
CA LEU A 708 19.22 -6.39 31.51
C LEU A 708 19.46 -5.94 30.06
N TRP A 709 18.79 -6.56 29.07
CA TRP A 709 18.55 -5.97 27.76
C TRP A 709 17.45 -4.90 27.89
N LYS A 710 17.81 -3.64 28.14
CA LYS A 710 16.91 -2.48 28.38
C LYS A 710 15.79 -2.25 27.32
N GLY A 711 15.77 -3.00 26.22
CA GLY A 711 14.68 -2.98 25.23
C GLY A 711 13.51 -3.93 25.55
N TRP A 712 13.75 -5.00 26.31
CA TRP A 712 12.73 -6.03 26.63
C TRP A 712 11.84 -5.67 27.82
N SER A 713 12.17 -4.58 28.53
CA SER A 713 11.30 -4.03 29.55
C SER A 713 10.10 -3.38 28.88
N ILE A 714 9.02 -4.16 28.72
CA ILE A 714 7.68 -3.62 28.85
C ILE A 714 7.72 -2.84 30.16
N GLY A 715 7.50 -1.52 30.08
CA GLY A 715 7.37 -0.67 31.25
C GLY A 715 6.16 -1.14 32.06
N LEU A 716 6.39 -2.16 32.90
CA LEU A 716 5.56 -2.50 34.04
C LEU A 716 5.93 -1.51 35.13
N GLY A 717 5.44 -0.29 34.97
CA GLY A 717 5.39 0.76 35.98
C GLY A 717 3.94 1.03 36.32
#